data_AF-A0A2U9BR60-F1
#
_entry.id   AF-A0A2U9BR60-F1
#
_cell.length_a   1.000
_cell.length_b   1.000
_cell.length_c   1.000
_cell.angle_alpha   90.00
_cell.angle_beta   90.00
_cell.angle_gamma   90.00
#
_symmetry.space_group_name_H-M   'P 1'
#
loop_
_entity.id
_entity.type
_entity.pdbx_description
1 polymer ?
#
loop_
_entity_poly.entity_id
_entity_poly.type
_entity_poly.pdbx_seq_one_letter_code
_entity_poly.pdbx_strand_id
1 'polypeptide(L)'
;MASVHESLYFNPMMTNGVVHVNVFGIKDWVTPYKISVLALLYEMTASKITLPERRRLNQLILPLQQGPDLTLGQFLQTVEECCPQTAYAVKLRLHEMADGELKDMEYFFSTLPTPFTAFDSEAYKTSVVGLFMRHMLLAYNKLSFSQVYKLYKSLQHYYHSHYAKPTDGQEGLPALVADDSDMDLTSAEDTVGDRTGKEEMDTPLHVSELRNDNALSRGPLSQKQAEYFLARQAYLLKNDENKALKPAALQEELNNMLKFNPDFAEAHYLNYLNSMRVQDIFLSAHSLLHYFDRLILSGNEGKSNGDEGYGRSLRYAALNLASLHCRFGHYHQADLALQEAIRIAQESNDHVCLQHCLSWLYTLQQMKGSDSTVLTEDSVKMAAHFCLPYLASLGIQSLVQQGATLGKTAHKLMDALKDTDILHWKHSLSELIEISLAQTTSIWRMYGKSTMALQQAQLLLNMSSLEPVNFGVQQNNTEAFTVALCHLAELHAEQGLYFAVSEILQHLKEQFPPHSQHAKLWMLCDLKIQFERHMNEGKYHLAEPLVTAISALNKTEGLFRKAQVLKALNRSTEAYSILKRLQVHCEKTKCTEMVIRGMLATAGLHWESSGFSTALPLLLQALASARQHHLQSLASETILHLAFTQLMLGVPEKALNVLHEAIEPVLAHGAVMEKGRALLLTARCQMAVAGFRPNRKGQADFHLAVLAVDTLNEAAAYFSKLNCKERLRDVHYLQAQLHHSLGQISQCNKSAMLFRLLDQELQSAAPPFSMRL
;
A
#
# COMPACT_ATOMS: atom_id res chain seq x y z
N MET A 1 28.63 -20.39 -26.84
CA MET A 1 29.53 -19.56 -27.67
C MET A 1 28.82 -18.90 -28.85
N ALA A 2 27.73 -19.46 -29.39
CA ALA A 2 26.93 -18.80 -30.43
C ALA A 2 26.07 -17.61 -29.92
N SER A 3 25.58 -17.62 -28.67
CA SER A 3 24.73 -16.53 -28.13
C SER A 3 25.46 -15.19 -27.90
N VAL A 4 26.79 -15.22 -27.71
CA VAL A 4 27.60 -13.99 -27.61
C VAL A 4 27.70 -13.29 -28.98
N HIS A 5 27.72 -14.06 -30.07
CA HIS A 5 27.84 -13.52 -31.42
C HIS A 5 26.56 -12.84 -31.93
N GLU A 6 25.37 -13.30 -31.56
CA GLU A 6 24.10 -12.66 -31.96
C GLU A 6 23.83 -11.37 -31.17
N SER A 7 24.21 -11.30 -29.89
CA SER A 7 24.06 -10.09 -29.07
C SER A 7 24.86 -8.88 -29.58
N LEU A 8 25.89 -9.09 -30.41
CA LEU A 8 26.75 -8.04 -30.93
C LEU A 8 26.14 -7.30 -32.14
N TYR A 9 25.18 -7.90 -32.85
CA TYR A 9 24.59 -7.29 -34.04
C TYR A 9 23.40 -6.37 -33.73
N PHE A 10 22.66 -6.64 -32.65
CA PHE A 10 21.43 -5.91 -32.30
C PHE A 10 21.62 -4.89 -31.17
N ASN A 11 22.81 -4.79 -30.57
CA ASN A 11 23.06 -3.74 -29.59
C ASN A 11 23.26 -2.40 -30.30
N PRO A 12 22.55 -1.32 -29.91
CA PRO A 12 22.82 0.02 -30.41
C PRO A 12 24.14 0.52 -29.82
N MET A 13 25.23 0.13 -30.49
CA MET A 13 26.59 0.49 -30.10
C MET A 13 27.18 1.48 -31.09
N MET A 14 28.14 2.25 -30.61
CA MET A 14 29.00 3.04 -31.49
C MET A 14 29.87 2.13 -32.35
N THR A 15 29.49 2.00 -33.61
CA THR A 15 30.24 1.31 -34.66
C THR A 15 31.22 2.28 -35.30
N ASN A 16 32.48 2.20 -34.90
CA ASN A 16 33.56 2.90 -35.57
C ASN A 16 33.97 2.09 -36.81
N GLY A 17 33.74 2.63 -38.01
CA GLY A 17 34.00 1.95 -39.28
C GLY A 17 35.48 1.59 -39.53
N VAL A 18 36.40 2.09 -38.72
CA VAL A 18 37.83 1.76 -38.79
C VAL A 18 38.22 0.64 -37.82
N VAL A 19 37.35 0.32 -36.85
CA VAL A 19 37.58 -0.68 -35.80
C VAL A 19 36.54 -1.79 -35.96
N HIS A 20 36.70 -2.63 -37.00
CA HIS A 20 35.72 -3.66 -37.40
C HIS A 20 35.54 -4.84 -36.42
N VAL A 21 36.25 -4.84 -35.28
CA VAL A 21 36.22 -5.95 -34.31
C VAL A 21 35.99 -5.39 -32.90
N ASN A 22 34.78 -4.89 -32.65
CA ASN A 22 34.33 -4.56 -31.29
C ASN A 22 33.90 -5.84 -30.56
N VAL A 23 34.85 -6.69 -30.16
CA VAL A 23 34.59 -7.88 -29.32
C VAL A 23 34.15 -7.48 -27.89
N PHE A 24 34.35 -6.21 -27.51
CA PHE A 24 33.83 -5.63 -26.26
C PHE A 24 33.28 -4.23 -26.54
N GLY A 25 32.00 -4.13 -26.88
CA GLY A 25 31.34 -2.85 -27.05
C GLY A 25 31.13 -2.15 -25.69
N ILE A 26 31.35 -0.83 -25.67
CA ILE A 26 31.20 -0.02 -24.45
C ILE A 26 29.84 0.67 -24.51
N LYS A 27 29.08 0.53 -23.42
CA LYS A 27 27.76 1.13 -23.22
C LYS A 27 27.82 2.57 -22.68
N ASP A 28 29.00 3.00 -22.24
CA ASP A 28 29.23 4.33 -21.69
C ASP A 28 29.50 5.36 -22.79
N TRP A 29 28.94 6.56 -22.63
CA TRP A 29 29.15 7.72 -23.50
C TRP A 29 29.80 8.87 -22.74
N VAL A 30 30.75 9.56 -23.38
CA VAL A 30 31.42 10.75 -22.82
C VAL A 30 30.58 11.99 -23.15
N THR A 31 30.19 12.74 -22.12
CA THR A 31 29.40 13.97 -22.25
C THR A 31 30.17 15.16 -21.67
N PRO A 32 29.83 16.40 -22.04
CA PRO A 32 30.45 17.61 -21.45
C PRO A 32 30.37 17.67 -19.92
N TYR A 33 29.26 17.19 -19.33
CA TYR A 33 29.14 17.04 -17.89
C TYR A 33 30.17 16.07 -17.32
N LYS A 34 30.33 14.88 -17.93
CA LYS A 34 31.34 13.90 -17.48
C LYS A 34 32.77 14.42 -17.63
N ILE A 35 33.06 15.26 -18.63
CA ILE A 35 34.35 15.98 -18.73
C ILE A 35 34.53 16.93 -17.54
N SER A 36 33.48 17.62 -17.11
CA SER A 36 33.50 18.50 -15.94
C SER A 36 33.77 17.71 -14.65
N VAL A 37 33.14 16.54 -14.48
CA VAL A 37 33.42 15.62 -13.36
C VAL A 37 34.85 15.09 -13.41
N LEU A 38 35.38 14.75 -14.59
CA LEU A 38 36.79 14.34 -14.74
C LEU A 38 37.76 15.46 -14.38
N ALA A 39 37.46 16.70 -14.76
CA ALA A 39 38.26 17.87 -14.39
C ALA A 39 38.24 18.08 -12.87
N LEU A 40 37.09 17.94 -12.22
CA LEU A 40 36.98 17.97 -10.75
C LEU A 40 37.85 16.89 -10.10
N LEU A 41 37.74 15.64 -10.54
CA LEU A 41 38.53 14.53 -10.00
C LEU A 41 40.02 14.76 -10.18
N TYR A 42 40.44 15.29 -11.34
CA TYR A 42 41.82 15.64 -11.59
C TYR A 42 42.31 16.73 -10.64
N GLU A 43 41.57 17.83 -10.51
CA GLU A 43 41.95 18.94 -9.63
C GLU A 43 41.99 18.53 -8.15
N MET A 44 41.10 17.63 -7.73
CA MET A 44 41.13 17.06 -6.38
C MET A 44 42.39 16.23 -6.08
N THR A 45 42.96 15.58 -7.11
CA THR A 45 44.21 14.82 -6.97
C THR A 45 45.47 15.68 -7.13
N ALA A 46 45.38 16.79 -7.86
CA ALA A 46 46.52 17.66 -8.16
C ALA A 46 46.70 18.79 -7.14
N SER A 47 45.62 19.29 -6.54
CA SER A 47 45.61 20.45 -5.66
C SER A 47 45.63 20.09 -4.18
N LYS A 48 46.30 20.89 -3.35
CA LYS A 48 46.27 20.74 -1.89
C LYS A 48 44.95 21.29 -1.33
N ILE A 49 43.99 20.42 -1.09
CA ILE A 49 42.68 20.77 -0.49
C ILE A 49 42.73 20.57 1.03
N THR A 50 42.07 21.45 1.78
CA THR A 50 41.96 21.28 3.25
C THR A 50 41.11 20.05 3.59
N LEU A 51 41.41 19.37 4.71
CA LEU A 51 40.66 18.19 5.15
C LEU A 51 39.12 18.37 5.24
N PRO A 52 38.57 19.49 5.78
CA PRO A 52 37.11 19.67 5.85
C PRO A 52 36.47 19.83 4.47
N GLU A 53 37.07 20.61 3.57
CA GLU A 53 36.60 20.77 2.19
C GLU A 53 36.67 19.44 1.43
N ARG A 54 37.75 18.69 1.64
CA ARG A 54 37.92 17.35 1.06
C ARG A 54 36.85 16.38 1.56
N ARG A 55 36.46 16.45 2.84
CA ARG A 55 35.36 15.64 3.39
C ARG A 55 34.03 15.98 2.72
N ARG A 56 33.73 17.26 2.51
CA ARG A 56 32.51 17.72 1.82
C ARG A 56 32.50 17.26 0.35
N LEU A 57 33.59 17.46 -0.37
CA LEU A 57 33.72 16.99 -1.77
C LEU A 57 33.61 15.47 -1.89
N ASN A 58 34.17 14.71 -0.95
CA ASN A 58 34.05 13.24 -0.95
C ASN A 58 32.60 12.75 -0.81
N GLN A 59 31.74 13.48 -0.10
CA GLN A 59 30.31 13.16 -0.03
C GLN A 59 29.60 13.43 -1.37
N LEU A 60 30.09 14.40 -2.15
CA LEU A 60 29.52 14.85 -3.42
C LEU A 60 29.96 14.01 -4.63
N ILE A 61 31.18 13.44 -4.61
CA ILE A 61 31.76 12.71 -5.76
C ILE A 61 30.87 11.56 -6.22
N LEU A 62 30.40 10.71 -5.30
CA LEU A 62 29.64 9.53 -5.67
C LEU A 62 28.25 9.89 -6.26
N PRO A 63 27.48 10.82 -5.67
CA PRO A 63 26.30 11.40 -6.32
C PRO A 63 26.56 12.01 -7.69
N LEU A 64 27.65 12.75 -7.88
CA LEU A 64 27.97 13.35 -9.18
C LEU A 64 28.37 12.31 -10.24
N GLN A 65 29.06 11.23 -9.85
CA GLN A 65 29.46 10.16 -10.76
C GLN A 65 28.28 9.27 -11.20
N GLN A 66 27.34 8.99 -10.30
CA GLN A 66 26.19 8.10 -10.56
C GLN A 66 24.92 8.86 -10.96
N GLY A 67 24.86 10.16 -10.69
CA GLY A 67 23.73 11.03 -10.96
C GLY A 67 23.53 11.35 -12.45
N PRO A 68 22.40 12.00 -12.80
CA PRO A 68 22.15 12.48 -14.16
C PRO A 68 23.11 13.60 -14.53
N ASP A 69 23.22 13.86 -15.84
CA ASP A 69 24.03 14.96 -16.35
C ASP A 69 23.42 16.31 -15.91
N LEU A 70 24.22 17.13 -15.22
CA LEU A 70 23.83 18.46 -14.76
C LEU A 70 24.21 19.53 -15.79
N THR A 71 23.53 20.67 -15.71
CA THR A 71 23.98 21.88 -16.42
C THR A 71 25.26 22.43 -15.77
N LEU A 72 26.07 23.18 -16.52
CA LEU A 72 27.33 23.71 -16.00
C LEU A 72 27.12 24.62 -14.77
N GLY A 73 26.04 25.40 -14.75
CA GLY A 73 25.72 26.28 -13.62
C GLY A 73 25.40 25.50 -12.35
N GLN A 74 24.52 24.50 -12.45
CA GLN A 74 24.20 23.60 -11.32
C GLN A 74 25.44 22.87 -10.83
N PHE A 75 26.25 22.33 -11.74
CA PHE A 75 27.49 21.65 -11.39
C PHE A 75 28.46 22.57 -10.64
N LEU A 76 28.77 23.76 -11.20
CA LEU A 76 29.70 24.69 -10.56
C LEU A 76 29.18 25.17 -9.21
N GLN A 77 27.88 25.47 -9.09
CA GLN A 77 27.27 25.88 -7.82
C GLN A 77 27.44 24.80 -6.74
N THR A 78 27.16 23.53 -7.06
CA THR A 78 27.31 22.42 -6.09
C THR A 78 28.75 22.22 -5.62
N VAL A 79 29.73 22.45 -6.51
CA VAL A 79 31.15 22.35 -6.18
C VAL A 79 31.62 23.59 -5.40
N GLU A 80 31.12 24.78 -5.75
CA GLU A 80 31.47 26.06 -5.11
C GLU A 80 31.01 26.11 -3.66
N GLU A 81 29.83 25.56 -3.35
CA GLU A 81 29.32 25.40 -1.98
C GLU A 81 30.24 24.50 -1.11
N CYS A 82 30.93 23.53 -1.72
CA CYS A 82 31.84 22.63 -1.03
C CYS A 82 33.26 23.19 -0.92
N CYS A 83 33.81 23.68 -2.03
CA CYS A 83 35.16 24.25 -2.13
C CYS A 83 35.23 25.26 -3.29
N PRO A 84 35.26 26.57 -3.00
CA PRO A 84 35.26 27.61 -4.04
C PRO A 84 36.56 27.63 -4.86
N GLN A 85 37.69 27.28 -4.23
CA GLN A 85 38.99 27.23 -4.92
C GLN A 85 39.01 26.13 -5.99
N THR A 86 38.50 24.94 -5.69
CA THR A 86 38.40 23.84 -6.65
C THR A 86 37.38 24.15 -7.74
N ALA A 87 36.24 24.77 -7.40
CA ALA A 87 35.25 25.20 -8.40
C ALA A 87 35.85 26.18 -9.42
N TYR A 88 36.63 27.16 -8.94
CA TYR A 88 37.34 28.11 -9.80
C TYR A 88 38.39 27.43 -10.68
N ALA A 89 39.19 26.50 -10.13
CA ALA A 89 40.19 25.74 -10.89
C ALA A 89 39.55 24.89 -12.00
N VAL A 90 38.46 24.20 -11.70
CA VAL A 90 37.69 23.41 -12.68
C VAL A 90 37.12 24.32 -13.77
N LYS A 91 36.55 25.47 -13.40
CA LYS A 91 36.05 26.47 -14.34
C LYS A 91 37.14 26.96 -15.29
N LEU A 92 38.33 27.25 -14.78
CA LEU A 92 39.46 27.74 -15.57
C LEU A 92 39.97 26.66 -16.55
N ARG A 93 40.07 25.41 -16.10
CA ARG A 93 40.43 24.28 -16.96
C ARG A 93 39.38 23.98 -18.04
N LEU A 94 38.10 24.09 -17.71
CA LEU A 94 37.02 23.98 -18.69
C LEU A 94 37.05 25.13 -19.72
N HIS A 95 37.41 26.34 -19.29
CA HIS A 95 37.60 27.48 -20.17
C HIS A 95 38.72 27.26 -21.18
N GLU A 96 39.89 26.82 -20.72
CA GLU A 96 41.04 26.49 -21.58
C GLU A 96 40.68 25.45 -22.65
N MET A 97 39.94 24.40 -22.26
CA MET A 97 39.48 23.38 -23.21
C MET A 97 38.37 23.86 -24.15
N ALA A 98 37.48 24.77 -23.72
CA ALA A 98 36.34 25.20 -24.53
C ALA A 98 36.70 26.34 -25.51
N ASP A 99 37.48 27.32 -25.07
CA ASP A 99 37.85 28.50 -25.85
C ASP A 99 39.16 28.31 -26.65
N GLY A 100 39.90 27.23 -26.35
CA GLY A 100 41.11 26.83 -27.08
C GLY A 100 40.86 26.12 -28.42
N GLU A 101 41.76 25.20 -28.76
CA GLU A 101 41.67 24.30 -29.90
C GLU A 101 41.38 22.86 -29.46
N LEU A 102 40.98 22.00 -30.40
CA LEU A 102 40.70 20.58 -30.13
C LEU A 102 41.89 19.85 -29.47
N LYS A 103 43.12 20.29 -29.76
CA LYS A 103 44.35 19.75 -29.16
C LYS A 103 44.39 19.94 -27.64
N ASP A 104 43.74 20.95 -27.09
CA ASP A 104 43.75 21.25 -25.66
C ASP A 104 42.86 20.25 -24.89
N MET A 105 41.72 19.87 -25.49
CA MET A 105 40.89 18.76 -24.98
C MET A 105 41.63 17.41 -25.10
N GLU A 106 42.30 17.15 -26.22
CA GLU A 106 43.11 15.93 -26.40
C GLU A 106 44.27 15.87 -25.38
N TYR A 107 44.92 17.00 -25.13
CA TYR A 107 45.97 17.12 -24.13
C TYR A 107 45.44 16.80 -22.73
N PHE A 108 44.25 17.27 -22.35
CA PHE A 108 43.62 16.89 -21.08
C PHE A 108 43.39 15.37 -20.97
N PHE A 109 42.85 14.72 -22.01
CA PHE A 109 42.68 13.26 -22.01
C PHE A 109 44.02 12.49 -21.98
N SER A 110 45.10 13.06 -22.52
CA SER A 110 46.45 12.47 -22.43
C SER A 110 47.08 12.61 -21.04
N THR A 111 46.69 13.62 -20.26
CA THR A 111 47.22 13.90 -18.90
C THR A 111 46.39 13.23 -17.79
N LEU A 112 45.12 12.92 -18.06
CA LEU A 112 44.22 12.18 -17.15
C LEU A 112 44.76 10.83 -16.63
N PRO A 113 45.62 10.07 -17.34
CA PRO A 113 46.24 8.84 -16.83
C PRO A 113 47.39 9.07 -15.84
N THR A 114 47.98 10.26 -15.78
CA THR A 114 49.16 10.56 -14.95
C THR A 114 48.96 10.34 -13.44
N PRO A 115 47.77 10.59 -12.85
CA PRO A 115 47.47 10.21 -11.47
C PRO A 115 47.40 8.68 -11.26
N PHE A 116 47.43 7.83 -12.28
CA PHE A 116 47.47 6.37 -12.09
C PHE A 116 48.86 5.76 -12.27
N THR A 117 49.84 6.55 -12.70
CA THR A 117 51.21 6.10 -13.00
C THR A 117 52.27 6.67 -12.07
N ALA A 118 51.97 7.77 -11.36
CA ALA A 118 52.86 8.33 -10.34
C ALA A 118 52.92 7.45 -9.08
N PHE A 119 54.12 7.26 -8.53
CA PHE A 119 54.37 6.40 -7.35
C PHE A 119 53.69 6.90 -6.06
N ASP A 120 53.34 8.20 -5.97
CA ASP A 120 52.73 8.86 -4.80
C ASP A 120 51.30 9.38 -5.04
N SER A 121 50.55 8.77 -5.95
CA SER A 121 49.18 9.24 -6.27
C SER A 121 48.11 8.66 -5.33
N GLU A 122 47.16 9.51 -4.97
CA GLU A 122 45.96 9.15 -4.19
C GLU A 122 44.93 8.32 -4.98
N ALA A 123 45.02 8.28 -6.32
CA ALA A 123 44.03 7.60 -7.17
C ALA A 123 44.46 6.18 -7.57
N TYR A 124 43.75 5.16 -7.07
CA TYR A 124 44.03 3.75 -7.38
C TYR A 124 43.14 3.19 -8.51
N LYS A 125 43.70 2.35 -9.39
CA LYS A 125 43.00 1.77 -10.57
C LYS A 125 41.79 0.90 -10.23
N THR A 126 41.71 0.37 -9.01
CA THR A 126 40.63 -0.49 -8.50
C THR A 126 39.56 0.28 -7.72
N SER A 127 39.81 1.54 -7.38
CA SER A 127 38.84 2.40 -6.70
C SER A 127 37.68 2.76 -7.63
N VAL A 128 36.52 3.17 -7.07
CA VAL A 128 35.35 3.63 -7.85
C VAL A 128 35.71 4.81 -8.75
N VAL A 129 36.49 5.77 -8.23
CA VAL A 129 37.04 6.90 -9.00
C VAL A 129 37.94 6.41 -10.14
N GLY A 130 38.83 5.46 -9.85
CA GLY A 130 39.71 4.85 -10.85
C GLY A 130 38.96 4.11 -11.95
N LEU A 131 37.89 3.38 -11.60
CA LEU A 131 37.01 2.72 -12.56
C LEU A 131 36.28 3.76 -13.43
N PHE A 132 35.73 4.82 -12.85
CA PHE A 132 35.06 5.88 -13.60
C PHE A 132 36.01 6.54 -14.62
N MET A 133 37.20 6.98 -14.18
CA MET A 133 38.20 7.60 -15.06
C MET A 133 38.64 6.65 -16.18
N ARG A 134 38.86 5.36 -15.87
CA ARG A 134 39.20 4.33 -16.87
C ARG A 134 38.08 4.07 -17.87
N HIS A 135 36.82 4.02 -17.42
CA HIS A 135 35.67 3.88 -18.32
C HIS A 135 35.57 5.06 -19.28
N MET A 136 35.74 6.29 -18.79
CA MET A 136 35.69 7.49 -19.63
C MET A 136 36.87 7.57 -20.60
N LEU A 137 38.09 7.25 -20.16
CA LEU A 137 39.27 7.18 -21.04
C LEU A 137 39.09 6.12 -22.13
N LEU A 138 38.58 4.95 -21.77
CA LEU A 138 38.34 3.88 -22.74
C LEU A 138 37.23 4.26 -23.74
N ALA A 139 36.18 4.93 -23.28
CA ALA A 139 35.11 5.43 -24.15
C ALA A 139 35.63 6.53 -25.10
N TYR A 140 36.45 7.46 -24.60
CA TYR A 140 37.07 8.52 -25.40
C TYR A 140 38.00 7.95 -26.48
N ASN A 141 38.90 7.03 -26.12
CA ASN A 141 39.88 6.44 -27.03
C ASN A 141 39.26 5.61 -28.18
N LYS A 142 37.99 5.23 -28.06
CA LYS A 142 37.27 4.51 -29.12
C LYS A 142 36.56 5.45 -30.11
N LEU A 143 36.47 6.74 -29.81
CA LEU A 143 35.85 7.73 -30.69
C LEU A 143 36.71 7.94 -31.94
N SER A 144 36.04 8.10 -33.09
CA SER A 144 36.68 8.60 -34.31
C SER A 144 36.92 10.10 -34.22
N PHE A 145 37.82 10.64 -35.05
CA PHE A 145 38.09 12.09 -35.09
C PHE A 145 36.82 12.94 -35.28
N SER A 146 35.89 12.50 -36.14
CA SER A 146 34.61 13.19 -36.34
C SER A 146 33.76 13.24 -35.07
N GLN A 147 33.76 12.16 -34.28
CA GLN A 147 33.02 12.07 -33.02
C GLN A 147 33.69 12.90 -31.92
N VAL A 148 35.03 12.87 -31.84
CA VAL A 148 35.81 13.73 -30.95
C VAL A 148 35.55 15.21 -31.25
N TYR A 149 35.50 15.60 -32.52
CA TYR A 149 35.14 16.96 -32.92
C TYR A 149 33.71 17.35 -32.54
N LYS A 150 32.73 16.43 -32.66
CA LYS A 150 31.36 16.65 -32.19
C LYS A 150 31.28 16.81 -30.67
N LEU A 151 32.03 16.00 -29.92
CA LEU A 151 32.14 16.11 -28.47
C LEU A 151 32.73 17.46 -28.07
N TYR A 152 33.79 17.90 -28.75
CA TYR A 152 34.39 19.21 -28.58
C TYR A 152 33.38 20.34 -28.81
N LYS A 153 32.64 20.32 -29.93
CA LYS A 153 31.58 21.30 -30.20
C LYS A 153 30.47 21.29 -29.15
N SER A 154 30.14 20.11 -28.63
CA SER A 154 29.16 19.97 -27.55
C SER A 154 29.68 20.54 -26.23
N LEU A 155 30.98 20.40 -25.94
CA LEU A 155 31.64 21.02 -24.79
C LEU A 155 31.67 22.54 -24.90
N GLN A 156 32.00 23.09 -26.08
CA GLN A 156 31.92 24.53 -26.33
C GLN A 156 30.50 25.06 -26.10
N HIS A 157 29.49 24.38 -26.63
CA HIS A 157 28.10 24.78 -26.42
C HIS A 157 27.68 24.67 -24.94
N TYR A 158 28.05 23.60 -24.26
CA TYR A 158 27.79 23.42 -22.83
C TYR A 158 28.43 24.53 -21.98
N TYR A 159 29.67 24.92 -22.29
CA TYR A 159 30.35 26.01 -21.61
C TYR A 159 29.70 27.37 -21.89
N HIS A 160 29.51 27.73 -23.16
CA HIS A 160 28.95 29.02 -23.54
C HIS A 160 27.47 29.18 -23.20
N SER A 161 26.67 28.10 -23.18
CA SER A 161 25.24 28.17 -22.83
C SER A 161 25.01 28.72 -21.42
N HIS A 162 25.96 28.55 -20.50
CA HIS A 162 25.93 29.12 -19.17
C HIS A 162 26.32 30.61 -19.13
N TYR A 163 27.19 31.05 -20.03
CA TYR A 163 27.72 32.43 -20.06
C TYR A 163 27.10 33.31 -21.16
N ALA A 164 26.20 32.76 -21.98
CA ALA A 164 25.43 33.49 -22.96
C ALA A 164 24.44 34.41 -22.23
N LYS A 165 24.77 35.70 -22.16
CA LYS A 165 23.81 36.75 -21.80
C LYS A 165 22.61 36.69 -22.77
N PRO A 166 21.38 36.97 -22.33
CA PRO A 166 20.31 37.30 -23.27
C PRO A 166 20.72 38.61 -23.95
N THR A 167 21.13 38.53 -25.22
CA THR A 167 21.42 39.72 -26.02
C THR A 167 20.12 40.46 -26.32
N ASP A 168 20.07 41.69 -25.83
CA ASP A 168 19.38 42.86 -26.38
C ASP A 168 19.00 42.70 -27.86
N GLY A 169 17.72 42.94 -28.16
CA GLY A 169 17.27 43.09 -29.55
C GLY A 169 15.86 42.60 -29.84
N GLN A 170 14.84 43.11 -29.13
CA GLN A 170 13.53 43.52 -29.67
C GLN A 170 12.60 43.92 -28.50
N GLU A 171 12.80 45.12 -27.96
CA GLU A 171 11.74 45.80 -27.20
C GLU A 171 10.72 46.37 -28.18
N GLY A 172 9.53 45.78 -28.20
CA GLY A 172 8.31 46.50 -28.52
C GLY A 172 7.83 47.22 -27.26
N LEU A 173 7.77 48.55 -27.31
CA LEU A 173 7.24 49.44 -26.27
C LEU A 173 5.87 48.97 -25.73
N PRO A 174 5.55 49.30 -24.47
CA PRO A 174 4.63 50.43 -24.30
C PRO A 174 4.93 51.37 -23.11
N ALA A 175 4.91 52.67 -23.44
CA ALA A 175 4.23 53.78 -22.76
C ALA A 175 4.42 54.04 -21.24
N LEU A 176 5.13 55.15 -21.00
CA LEU A 176 5.07 56.13 -19.92
C LEU A 176 3.70 56.30 -19.21
N VAL A 177 3.70 56.31 -17.87
CA VAL A 177 3.09 57.34 -16.98
C VAL A 177 3.86 57.32 -15.63
N ALA A 178 4.69 58.34 -15.38
CA ALA A 178 4.66 59.32 -14.26
C ALA A 178 4.45 58.72 -12.85
N ASP A 179 5.47 58.68 -11.99
CA ASP A 179 5.95 59.77 -11.11
C ASP A 179 4.99 60.01 -9.92
N ASP A 180 5.42 59.62 -8.71
CA ASP A 180 5.37 60.52 -7.56
C ASP A 180 6.31 60.06 -6.43
N SER A 181 6.90 61.06 -5.79
CA SER A 181 8.09 61.04 -4.94
C SER A 181 7.82 60.86 -3.45
N ASP A 182 8.94 60.75 -2.71
CA ASP A 182 9.23 61.23 -1.35
C ASP A 182 9.53 60.15 -0.29
N MET A 183 10.80 60.08 0.13
CA MET A 183 11.36 60.54 1.43
C MET A 183 11.03 59.57 2.59
N ASP A 184 11.92 59.13 3.48
CA ASP A 184 13.04 59.82 4.11
C ASP A 184 13.98 58.81 4.81
N LEU A 185 15.22 59.25 5.08
CA LEU A 185 16.25 58.56 5.86
C LEU A 185 15.92 58.54 7.38
N THR A 186 16.34 57.50 8.12
CA THR A 186 17.12 57.63 9.39
C THR A 186 17.37 56.29 10.09
N SER A 187 18.59 56.18 10.62
CA SER A 187 19.17 55.14 11.48
C SER A 187 19.05 55.46 12.98
N ALA A 188 18.94 54.44 13.84
CA ALA A 188 19.47 54.36 15.23
C ALA A 188 19.06 52.99 15.84
N GLU A 189 19.98 52.04 16.04
CA GLU A 189 20.77 51.76 17.25
C GLU A 189 20.08 50.84 18.30
N ASP A 190 20.71 49.67 18.46
CA ASP A 190 20.97 48.84 19.64
C ASP A 190 19.85 48.41 20.62
N THR A 191 19.73 47.09 20.79
CA THR A 191 19.82 46.47 22.13
C THR A 191 20.24 45.00 22.04
N VAL A 192 21.23 44.67 22.86
CA VAL A 192 21.91 43.38 23.09
C VAL A 192 20.96 42.37 23.75
N GLY A 193 21.02 41.09 23.34
CA GLY A 193 20.24 40.02 23.95
C GLY A 193 20.53 38.60 23.47
N ASP A 194 21.67 38.08 23.89
CA ASP A 194 21.98 36.69 24.24
C ASP A 194 22.11 35.58 23.18
N ARG A 195 23.27 34.92 23.25
CA ARG A 195 23.70 33.77 22.46
C ARG A 195 23.45 32.51 23.29
N THR A 196 22.61 31.61 22.81
CA THR A 196 22.67 30.19 23.22
C THR A 196 22.77 29.32 21.98
N GLY A 197 23.88 28.56 21.92
CA GLY A 197 24.31 27.78 20.78
C GLY A 197 23.28 26.76 20.30
N LYS A 198 23.10 26.70 18.98
CA LYS A 198 22.56 25.52 18.33
C LYS A 198 23.74 24.63 17.98
N GLU A 199 23.74 23.46 18.59
CA GLU A 199 24.57 22.31 18.25
C GLU A 199 24.49 22.07 16.74
N GLU A 200 25.66 22.01 16.09
CA GLU A 200 25.82 21.52 14.73
C GLU A 200 25.46 20.02 14.74
N MET A 201 24.19 19.71 14.49
CA MET A 201 23.78 18.36 14.14
C MET A 201 24.13 18.15 12.66
N ASP A 202 25.19 17.36 12.42
CA ASP A 202 25.61 16.82 11.12
C ASP A 202 24.43 16.11 10.43
N THR A 203 23.56 16.84 9.74
CA THR A 203 22.61 16.29 8.78
C THR A 203 23.33 16.09 7.44
N PRO A 204 23.39 14.86 6.89
CA PRO A 204 23.92 14.64 5.56
C PRO A 204 23.08 15.41 4.55
N LEU A 205 23.73 16.22 3.69
CA LEU A 205 23.10 16.94 2.59
C LEU A 205 22.23 15.99 1.77
N HIS A 206 20.93 16.27 1.76
CA HIS A 206 19.89 15.40 1.23
C HIS A 206 19.97 15.42 -0.31
N VAL A 207 20.13 14.25 -0.94
CA VAL A 207 20.15 14.06 -2.42
C VAL A 207 18.90 14.64 -3.11
N SER A 208 17.84 14.94 -2.36
CA SER A 208 16.63 15.60 -2.87
C SER A 208 16.83 17.05 -3.28
N GLU A 209 17.84 17.77 -2.79
CA GLU A 209 18.07 19.17 -3.18
C GLU A 209 18.70 19.31 -4.58
N LEU A 210 19.30 18.23 -5.10
CA LEU A 210 19.82 18.18 -6.48
C LEU A 210 18.72 17.98 -7.54
N ARG A 211 17.46 17.79 -7.12
CA ARG A 211 16.31 17.58 -8.02
C ARG A 211 15.28 18.69 -7.84
N ASN A 212 15.47 19.79 -8.56
CA ASN A 212 14.32 20.60 -8.96
C ASN A 212 13.49 19.77 -9.95
N ASP A 213 12.33 19.28 -9.52
CA ASP A 213 11.37 18.45 -10.29
C ASP A 213 10.81 19.13 -11.57
N ASN A 214 11.31 20.32 -11.94
CA ASN A 214 10.83 21.10 -13.08
C ASN A 214 11.83 21.20 -14.26
N ALA A 215 13.03 20.62 -14.16
CA ALA A 215 13.98 20.63 -15.28
C ALA A 215 13.95 19.29 -16.02
N LEU A 216 13.12 19.19 -17.06
CA LEU A 216 13.25 18.13 -18.07
C LEU A 216 14.66 18.19 -18.66
N SER A 217 15.52 17.26 -18.27
CA SER A 217 16.81 17.03 -18.94
C SER A 217 16.53 16.57 -20.36
N ARG A 218 16.51 17.51 -21.32
CA ARG A 218 16.33 17.26 -22.76
C ARG A 218 17.53 16.55 -23.43
N GLY A 219 18.55 16.16 -22.66
CA GLY A 219 19.71 15.43 -23.17
C GLY A 219 19.52 13.90 -23.15
N PRO A 220 20.19 13.15 -24.04
CA PRO A 220 20.14 11.69 -24.00
C PRO A 220 20.76 11.19 -22.69
N LEU A 221 19.97 10.51 -21.84
CA LEU A 221 20.50 9.83 -20.66
C LEU A 221 21.50 8.76 -21.11
N SER A 222 22.62 8.63 -20.39
CA SER A 222 23.50 7.48 -20.63
C SER A 222 22.84 6.18 -20.17
N GLN A 223 23.25 5.05 -20.75
CA GLN A 223 22.62 3.75 -20.47
C GLN A 223 22.57 3.42 -18.97
N LYS A 224 23.66 3.62 -18.22
CA LYS A 224 23.67 3.38 -16.76
C LYS A 224 22.73 4.31 -15.98
N GLN A 225 22.63 5.57 -16.40
CA GLN A 225 21.69 6.52 -15.78
C GLN A 225 20.24 6.14 -16.09
N ALA A 226 19.97 5.66 -17.32
CA ALA A 226 18.67 5.15 -17.71
C ALA A 226 18.31 3.87 -16.93
N GLU A 227 19.23 2.91 -16.81
CA GLU A 227 19.06 1.69 -15.99
C GLU A 227 18.78 2.04 -14.52
N TYR A 228 19.55 2.98 -13.95
CA TYR A 228 19.31 3.46 -12.58
C TYR A 228 17.96 4.16 -12.43
N PHE A 229 17.57 5.02 -13.39
CA PHE A 229 16.27 5.66 -13.40
C PHE A 229 15.13 4.63 -13.46
N LEU A 230 15.23 3.65 -14.36
CA LEU A 230 14.24 2.58 -14.49
C LEU A 230 14.15 1.74 -13.22
N ALA A 231 15.29 1.35 -12.63
CA ALA A 231 15.33 0.58 -11.39
C ALA A 231 14.70 1.36 -10.22
N ARG A 232 15.01 2.66 -10.11
CA ARG A 232 14.41 3.55 -9.12
C ARG A 232 12.89 3.67 -9.32
N GLN A 233 12.43 3.88 -10.55
CA GLN A 233 11.00 3.97 -10.84
C GLN A 233 10.28 2.64 -10.61
N ALA A 234 10.87 1.50 -10.97
CA ALA A 234 10.31 0.18 -10.69
C ALA A 234 10.19 -0.08 -9.18
N TYR A 235 11.21 0.29 -8.41
CA TYR A 235 11.18 0.23 -6.95
C TYR A 235 10.05 1.10 -6.38
N LEU A 236 9.92 2.35 -6.84
CA LEU A 236 8.87 3.26 -6.37
C LEU A 236 7.48 2.75 -6.77
N LEU A 237 7.29 2.25 -7.99
CA LEU A 237 6.03 1.66 -8.41
C LEU A 237 5.64 0.42 -7.58
N LYS A 238 6.63 -0.34 -7.09
CA LYS A 238 6.39 -1.48 -6.21
C LYS A 238 6.03 -1.06 -4.78
N ASN A 239 6.77 -0.10 -4.23
CA ASN A 239 6.76 0.19 -2.79
C ASN A 239 5.99 1.46 -2.42
N ASP A 240 5.94 2.49 -3.27
CA ASP A 240 5.23 3.75 -3.01
C ASP A 240 4.89 4.48 -4.33
N GLU A 241 3.69 4.21 -4.86
CA GLU A 241 3.22 4.78 -6.13
C GLU A 241 3.18 6.32 -6.12
N ASN A 242 3.02 6.96 -4.96
CA ASN A 242 2.91 8.42 -4.86
C ASN A 242 4.24 9.13 -5.07
N LYS A 243 5.35 8.49 -4.67
CA LYS A 243 6.71 9.01 -4.88
C LYS A 243 7.24 8.71 -6.28
N ALA A 244 6.62 7.78 -7.01
CA ALA A 244 6.92 7.56 -8.42
C ALA A 244 6.45 8.75 -9.27
N LEU A 245 7.01 8.91 -10.47
CA LEU A 245 6.51 9.92 -11.41
C LEU A 245 5.04 9.66 -11.73
N LYS A 246 4.27 10.73 -11.97
CA LYS A 246 2.87 10.63 -12.44
C LYS A 246 2.80 9.83 -13.76
N PRO A 247 1.70 9.09 -14.03
CA PRO A 247 1.58 8.22 -15.20
C PRO A 247 1.94 8.88 -16.53
N ALA A 248 1.43 10.08 -16.79
CA ALA A 248 1.70 10.81 -18.02
C ALA A 248 3.17 11.25 -18.16
N ALA A 249 3.76 11.78 -17.08
CA ALA A 249 5.16 12.24 -17.07
C ALA A 249 6.13 11.05 -17.22
N LEU A 250 5.85 9.94 -16.54
CA LEU A 250 6.65 8.72 -16.68
C LEU A 250 6.55 8.16 -18.11
N GLN A 251 5.36 8.23 -18.71
CA GLN A 251 5.16 7.79 -20.09
C GLN A 251 5.96 8.65 -21.09
N GLU A 252 5.97 9.96 -20.90
CA GLU A 252 6.74 10.89 -21.73
C GLU A 252 8.25 10.59 -21.65
N GLU A 253 8.76 10.37 -20.43
CA GLU A 253 10.16 10.03 -20.22
C GLU A 253 10.54 8.69 -20.84
N LEU A 254 9.67 7.67 -20.70
CA LEU A 254 9.86 6.36 -21.35
C LEU A 254 9.85 6.47 -22.87
N ASN A 255 8.93 7.25 -23.43
CA ASN A 255 8.87 7.49 -24.87
C ASN A 255 10.12 8.23 -25.37
N ASN A 256 10.66 9.17 -24.59
CA ASN A 256 11.90 9.85 -24.91
C ASN A 256 13.09 8.88 -24.88
N MET A 257 13.22 8.06 -23.84
CA MET A 257 14.27 7.03 -23.77
C MET A 257 14.19 6.05 -24.96
N LEU A 258 13.00 5.57 -25.30
CA LEU A 258 12.78 4.63 -26.41
C LEU A 258 13.00 5.27 -27.79
N LYS A 259 12.85 6.59 -27.95
CA LYS A 259 13.24 7.30 -29.18
C LYS A 259 14.76 7.27 -29.39
N PHE A 260 15.54 7.38 -28.31
CA PHE A 260 17.01 7.35 -28.37
C PHE A 260 17.56 5.92 -28.49
N ASN A 261 16.93 4.97 -27.79
CA ASN A 261 17.31 3.57 -27.83
C ASN A 261 16.04 2.67 -27.84
N PRO A 262 15.56 2.26 -29.03
CA PRO A 262 14.41 1.38 -29.14
C PRO A 262 14.63 -0.02 -28.57
N ASP A 263 15.87 -0.49 -28.53
CA ASP A 263 16.23 -1.85 -28.09
C ASP A 263 16.35 -1.97 -26.57
N PHE A 264 16.04 -0.90 -25.82
CA PHE A 264 16.10 -0.89 -24.37
C PHE A 264 14.88 -1.59 -23.76
N ALA A 265 14.98 -2.91 -23.62
CA ALA A 265 13.88 -3.78 -23.17
C ALA A 265 13.29 -3.34 -21.82
N GLU A 266 14.11 -3.00 -20.83
CA GLU A 266 13.66 -2.65 -19.48
C GLU A 266 12.71 -1.44 -19.46
N ALA A 267 12.82 -0.52 -20.43
CA ALA A 267 11.88 0.60 -20.57
C ALA A 267 10.48 0.12 -20.96
N HIS A 268 10.36 -0.93 -21.79
CA HIS A 268 9.08 -1.56 -22.11
C HIS A 268 8.46 -2.27 -20.89
N TYR A 269 9.29 -2.89 -20.04
CA TYR A 269 8.79 -3.48 -18.79
C TYR A 269 8.25 -2.42 -17.83
N LEU A 270 8.95 -1.28 -17.69
CA LEU A 270 8.44 -0.18 -16.88
C LEU A 270 7.18 0.44 -17.49
N ASN A 271 7.07 0.49 -18.82
CA ASN A 271 5.84 0.90 -19.50
C ASN A 271 4.66 -0.05 -19.19
N TYR A 272 4.91 -1.35 -19.14
CA TYR A 272 3.95 -2.34 -18.67
C TYR A 272 3.50 -2.07 -17.22
N LEU A 273 4.42 -1.84 -16.28
CA LEU A 273 4.08 -1.52 -14.89
C LEU A 273 3.30 -0.21 -14.78
N ASN A 274 3.69 0.82 -15.53
CA ASN A 274 3.00 2.12 -15.61
C ASN A 274 1.58 1.98 -16.17
N SER A 275 1.37 1.09 -17.15
CA SER A 275 0.07 0.83 -17.75
C SER A 275 -0.83 0.00 -16.82
N MET A 276 -0.24 -0.93 -16.05
CA MET A 276 -0.97 -1.72 -15.06
C MET A 276 -1.52 -0.86 -13.93
N ARG A 277 -0.76 0.14 -13.42
CA ARG A 277 -1.26 1.02 -12.34
C ARG A 277 -2.49 1.83 -12.73
N VAL A 278 -2.62 2.19 -14.01
CA VAL A 278 -3.80 2.88 -14.55
C VAL A 278 -4.90 1.93 -15.04
N GLN A 279 -4.74 0.62 -14.84
CA GLN A 279 -5.71 -0.41 -15.24
C GLN A 279 -5.97 -0.46 -16.77
N ASP A 280 -4.99 -0.08 -17.62
CA ASP A 280 -5.09 -0.19 -19.08
C ASP A 280 -4.63 -1.57 -19.55
N ILE A 281 -5.59 -2.41 -19.96
CA ILE A 281 -5.36 -3.79 -20.39
C ILE A 281 -4.62 -3.85 -21.72
N PHE A 282 -4.96 -2.98 -22.68
CA PHE A 282 -4.41 -3.08 -24.03
C PHE A 282 -2.95 -2.61 -24.06
N LEU A 283 -2.68 -1.46 -23.43
CA LEU A 283 -1.33 -0.92 -23.38
C LEU A 283 -0.40 -1.79 -22.52
N SER A 284 -0.90 -2.34 -21.42
CA SER A 284 -0.12 -3.27 -20.57
C SER A 284 0.22 -4.56 -21.32
N ALA A 285 -0.74 -5.20 -21.98
CA ALA A 285 -0.49 -6.42 -22.75
C ALA A 285 0.49 -6.18 -23.90
N HIS A 286 0.32 -5.08 -24.65
CA HIS A 286 1.21 -4.73 -25.74
C HIS A 286 2.63 -4.45 -25.24
N SER A 287 2.78 -3.66 -24.18
CA SER A 287 4.10 -3.33 -23.61
C SER A 287 4.81 -4.54 -23.01
N LEU A 288 4.05 -5.48 -22.42
CA LEU A 288 4.56 -6.73 -21.88
C LEU A 288 5.13 -7.63 -22.99
N LEU A 289 4.39 -7.77 -24.09
CA LEU A 289 4.84 -8.55 -25.25
C LEU A 289 6.08 -7.91 -25.88
N HIS A 290 6.08 -6.58 -26.11
CA HIS A 290 7.27 -5.87 -26.62
C HIS A 290 8.50 -6.05 -25.72
N TYR A 291 8.31 -6.07 -24.41
CA TYR A 291 9.41 -6.36 -23.48
C TYR A 291 9.99 -7.76 -23.72
N PHE A 292 9.15 -8.79 -23.70
CA PHE A 292 9.64 -10.17 -23.82
C PHE A 292 10.16 -10.52 -25.23
N ASP A 293 9.63 -9.89 -26.27
CA ASP A 293 10.13 -10.04 -27.65
C ASP A 293 11.55 -9.45 -27.82
N ARG A 294 11.91 -8.43 -27.02
CA ARG A 294 13.21 -7.75 -27.07
C ARG A 294 14.18 -8.18 -25.97
N LEU A 295 13.68 -8.88 -24.95
CA LEU A 295 14.45 -9.28 -23.79
C LEU A 295 15.43 -10.41 -24.13
N ILE A 296 16.72 -10.12 -24.01
CA ILE A 296 17.79 -11.12 -24.13
C ILE A 296 18.24 -11.52 -22.72
N LEU A 297 17.66 -12.60 -22.18
CA LEU A 297 18.05 -13.16 -20.90
C LEU A 297 19.32 -14.01 -21.05
N SER A 298 20.47 -13.45 -20.67
CA SER A 298 21.71 -14.21 -20.51
C SER A 298 21.82 -14.67 -19.05
N GLY A 299 21.75 -15.98 -18.81
CA GLY A 299 21.87 -16.51 -17.46
C GLY A 299 22.01 -18.01 -17.47
N ASN A 300 22.94 -18.53 -16.67
CA ASN A 300 23.03 -19.94 -16.35
C ASN A 300 22.95 -20.08 -14.82
N GLU A 301 21.85 -19.60 -14.24
CA GLU A 301 21.66 -19.48 -12.78
C GLU A 301 21.34 -20.82 -12.09
N GLY A 302 22.11 -21.87 -12.38
CA GLY A 302 21.98 -23.19 -11.76
C GLY A 302 21.20 -24.21 -12.59
N LYS A 303 21.43 -25.49 -12.28
CA LYS A 303 20.94 -26.65 -13.07
C LYS A 303 19.41 -26.75 -13.12
N SER A 304 18.69 -26.14 -12.18
CA SER A 304 17.23 -26.21 -12.08
C SER A 304 16.49 -25.28 -13.04
N ASN A 305 17.20 -24.36 -13.71
CA ASN A 305 16.62 -23.42 -14.68
C ASN A 305 16.47 -24.01 -16.10
N GLY A 306 16.72 -25.31 -16.25
CA GLY A 306 16.55 -26.04 -17.49
C GLY A 306 17.50 -25.60 -18.62
N ASP A 307 17.23 -26.14 -19.80
CA ASP A 307 17.98 -25.84 -21.02
C ASP A 307 17.52 -24.51 -21.62
N GLU A 308 18.38 -23.87 -22.41
CA GLU A 308 18.10 -22.57 -23.04
C GLU A 308 16.95 -22.66 -24.06
N GLY A 309 16.84 -23.79 -24.78
CA GLY A 309 15.73 -24.09 -25.70
C GLY A 309 15.52 -22.98 -26.73
N TYR A 310 14.25 -22.56 -26.91
CA TYR A 310 13.85 -21.43 -27.75
C TYR A 310 14.04 -20.05 -27.08
N GLY A 311 14.89 -19.96 -26.07
CA GLY A 311 15.13 -18.76 -25.27
C GLY A 311 14.36 -18.75 -23.95
N ARG A 312 15.00 -18.27 -22.88
CA ARG A 312 14.38 -18.17 -21.55
C ARG A 312 13.28 -17.10 -21.48
N SER A 313 13.29 -16.09 -22.33
CA SER A 313 12.26 -15.04 -22.32
C SER A 313 10.87 -15.57 -22.63
N LEU A 314 10.74 -16.51 -23.57
CA LEU A 314 9.46 -17.02 -24.06
C LEU A 314 8.62 -17.69 -22.95
N ARG A 315 9.25 -18.52 -22.11
CA ARG A 315 8.54 -19.21 -21.00
C ARG A 315 8.02 -18.22 -19.95
N TYR A 316 8.81 -17.18 -19.64
CA TYR A 316 8.39 -16.12 -18.71
C TYR A 316 7.38 -15.15 -19.34
N ALA A 317 7.36 -15.00 -20.67
CA ALA A 317 6.38 -14.19 -21.38
C ALA A 317 4.96 -14.74 -21.20
N ALA A 318 4.76 -16.03 -21.50
CA ALA A 318 3.48 -16.70 -21.33
C ALA A 318 3.00 -16.68 -19.87
N LEU A 319 3.92 -16.88 -18.92
CA LEU A 319 3.63 -16.81 -17.49
C LEU A 319 3.18 -15.41 -17.04
N ASN A 320 3.88 -14.35 -17.44
CA ASN A 320 3.50 -12.99 -17.08
C ASN A 320 2.21 -12.54 -17.78
N LEU A 321 1.94 -13.04 -18.98
CA LEU A 321 0.65 -12.82 -19.65
C LEU A 321 -0.50 -13.49 -18.88
N ALA A 322 -0.29 -14.70 -18.36
CA ALA A 322 -1.25 -15.36 -17.48
C ALA A 322 -1.48 -14.55 -16.19
N SER A 323 -0.41 -14.04 -15.57
CA SER A 323 -0.48 -13.15 -14.42
C SER A 323 -1.30 -11.88 -14.72
N LEU A 324 -1.06 -11.24 -15.87
CA LEU A 324 -1.77 -10.05 -16.31
C LEU A 324 -3.28 -10.30 -16.43
N HIS A 325 -3.66 -11.37 -17.15
CA HIS A 325 -5.06 -11.74 -17.30
C HIS A 325 -5.71 -12.09 -15.95
N CYS A 326 -4.97 -12.73 -15.04
CA CYS A 326 -5.47 -13.04 -13.70
C CYS A 326 -5.75 -11.76 -12.89
N ARG A 327 -4.83 -10.78 -12.92
CA ARG A 327 -4.98 -9.48 -12.23
C ARG A 327 -6.19 -8.67 -12.71
N PHE A 328 -6.56 -8.79 -13.98
CA PHE A 328 -7.76 -8.16 -14.55
C PHE A 328 -9.04 -9.00 -14.42
N GLY A 329 -8.98 -10.16 -13.75
CA GLY A 329 -10.15 -11.03 -13.56
C GLY A 329 -10.55 -11.85 -14.78
N HIS A 330 -9.72 -11.92 -15.83
CA HIS A 330 -9.94 -12.71 -17.03
C HIS A 330 -9.51 -14.18 -16.81
N TYR A 331 -10.15 -14.85 -15.85
CA TYR A 331 -9.71 -16.18 -15.37
C TYR A 331 -9.67 -17.27 -16.43
N HIS A 332 -10.48 -17.18 -17.49
CA HIS A 332 -10.43 -18.14 -18.60
C HIS A 332 -9.19 -17.92 -19.48
N GLN A 333 -8.88 -16.67 -19.83
CA GLN A 333 -7.70 -16.36 -20.64
C GLN A 333 -6.40 -16.60 -19.88
N ALA A 334 -6.40 -16.32 -18.57
CA ALA A 334 -5.28 -16.64 -17.70
C ALA A 334 -4.99 -18.16 -17.66
N ASP A 335 -6.03 -19.00 -17.66
CA ASP A 335 -5.90 -20.45 -17.65
C ASP A 335 -5.27 -20.98 -18.95
N LEU A 336 -5.71 -20.46 -20.10
CA LEU A 336 -5.14 -20.81 -21.41
C LEU A 336 -3.67 -20.39 -21.51
N ALA A 337 -3.35 -19.15 -21.12
CA ALA A 337 -1.97 -18.65 -21.10
C ALA A 337 -1.07 -19.44 -20.13
N LEU A 338 -1.63 -19.86 -18.98
CA LEU A 338 -0.89 -20.66 -18.00
C LEU A 338 -0.61 -22.08 -18.48
N GLN A 339 -1.55 -22.72 -19.18
CA GLN A 339 -1.33 -24.02 -19.81
C GLN A 339 -0.19 -23.97 -20.83
N GLU A 340 -0.13 -22.89 -21.62
CA GLU A 340 0.97 -22.64 -22.54
C GLU A 340 2.30 -22.44 -21.81
N ALA A 341 2.32 -21.62 -20.76
CA ALA A 341 3.51 -21.40 -19.94
C ALA A 341 4.05 -22.72 -19.34
N ILE A 342 3.16 -23.59 -18.85
CA ILE A 342 3.53 -24.91 -18.34
C ILE A 342 4.14 -25.78 -19.45
N ARG A 343 3.52 -25.81 -20.64
CA ARG A 343 4.02 -26.59 -21.78
C ARG A 343 5.44 -26.18 -22.17
N ILE A 344 5.68 -24.88 -22.37
CA ILE A 344 6.99 -24.35 -22.77
C ILE A 344 8.03 -24.60 -21.66
N ALA A 345 7.65 -24.45 -20.39
CA ALA A 345 8.54 -24.73 -19.27
C ALA A 345 8.89 -26.24 -19.15
N GLN A 346 7.95 -27.14 -19.47
CA GLN A 346 8.20 -28.58 -19.54
C GLN A 346 9.13 -28.96 -20.68
N GLU A 347 8.92 -28.40 -21.88
CA GLU A 347 9.79 -28.62 -23.04
C GLU A 347 11.24 -28.20 -22.79
N SER A 348 11.44 -27.19 -21.95
CA SER A 348 12.77 -26.69 -21.55
C SER A 348 13.31 -27.30 -20.26
N ASN A 349 12.57 -28.20 -19.61
CA ASN A 349 12.90 -28.79 -18.30
C ASN A 349 13.21 -27.73 -17.21
N ASP A 350 12.53 -26.59 -17.23
CA ASP A 350 12.73 -25.50 -16.26
C ASP A 350 11.84 -25.68 -15.03
N HIS A 351 12.44 -26.22 -13.98
CA HIS A 351 11.72 -26.47 -12.74
C HIS A 351 11.36 -25.18 -11.99
N VAL A 352 12.14 -24.11 -12.13
CA VAL A 352 11.87 -22.82 -11.46
C VAL A 352 10.65 -22.16 -12.09
N CYS A 353 10.60 -22.07 -13.42
CA CYS A 353 9.43 -21.55 -14.14
C CYS A 353 8.19 -22.40 -13.85
N LEU A 354 8.32 -23.73 -13.74
CA LEU A 354 7.22 -24.60 -13.33
C LEU A 354 6.72 -24.34 -11.91
N GLN A 355 7.61 -23.98 -10.96
CA GLN A 355 7.18 -23.59 -9.62
C GLN A 355 6.37 -22.28 -9.63
N HIS A 356 6.78 -21.29 -10.44
CA HIS A 356 5.97 -20.09 -10.63
C HIS A 356 4.64 -20.38 -11.34
N CYS A 357 4.61 -21.31 -12.30
CA CYS A 357 3.36 -21.72 -12.94
C CYS A 357 2.43 -22.39 -11.93
N LEU A 358 2.96 -23.26 -11.06
CA LEU A 358 2.21 -23.92 -10.01
C LEU A 358 1.64 -22.91 -9.00
N SER A 359 2.38 -21.84 -8.70
CA SER A 359 1.87 -20.79 -7.81
C SER A 359 0.68 -20.02 -8.40
N TRP A 360 0.75 -19.70 -9.69
CA TRP A 360 -0.38 -19.12 -10.41
C TRP A 360 -1.54 -20.09 -10.59
N LEU A 361 -1.27 -21.40 -10.71
CA LEU A 361 -2.30 -22.43 -10.86
C LEU A 361 -3.17 -22.52 -9.59
N TYR A 362 -2.57 -22.63 -8.40
CA TYR A 362 -3.36 -22.65 -7.16
C TYR A 362 -4.11 -21.33 -6.96
N THR A 363 -3.49 -20.19 -7.31
CA THR A 363 -4.12 -18.86 -7.19
C THR A 363 -5.35 -18.76 -8.10
N LEU A 364 -5.24 -19.20 -9.36
CA LEU A 364 -6.32 -19.17 -10.33
C LEU A 364 -7.48 -20.10 -9.93
N GLN A 365 -7.17 -21.26 -9.34
CA GLN A 365 -8.19 -22.15 -8.79
C GLN A 365 -8.92 -21.54 -7.58
N GLN A 366 -8.16 -20.91 -6.68
CA GLN A 366 -8.72 -20.18 -5.54
C GLN A 366 -9.65 -19.04 -6.00
N MET A 367 -9.23 -18.26 -7.00
CA MET A 367 -10.05 -17.19 -7.59
C MET A 367 -11.32 -17.70 -8.29
N LYS A 368 -11.30 -18.93 -8.83
CA LYS A 368 -12.48 -19.62 -9.39
C LYS A 368 -13.39 -20.24 -8.31
N GLY A 369 -12.97 -20.29 -7.04
CA GLY A 369 -13.71 -20.89 -5.92
C GLY A 369 -13.50 -22.41 -5.74
N SER A 370 -12.53 -22.98 -6.45
CA SER A 370 -12.14 -24.39 -6.34
C SER A 370 -11.26 -24.62 -5.12
N ASP A 371 -11.22 -25.86 -4.62
CA ASP A 371 -10.29 -26.23 -3.55
C ASP A 371 -8.88 -26.40 -4.13
N SER A 372 -7.95 -25.59 -3.64
CA SER A 372 -6.55 -25.51 -4.09
C SER A 372 -5.55 -25.98 -3.02
N THR A 373 -6.02 -26.53 -1.90
CA THR A 373 -5.20 -26.89 -0.74
C THR A 373 -4.06 -27.85 -1.10
N VAL A 374 -4.38 -28.96 -1.75
CA VAL A 374 -3.40 -29.99 -2.16
C VAL A 374 -2.31 -29.40 -3.07
N LEU A 375 -2.72 -28.59 -4.06
CA LEU A 375 -1.78 -27.95 -4.98
C LEU A 375 -0.90 -26.93 -4.29
N THR A 376 -1.43 -26.23 -3.29
CA THR A 376 -0.66 -25.28 -2.49
C THR A 376 0.36 -26.03 -1.63
N GLU A 377 -0.02 -27.16 -1.00
CA GLU A 377 0.92 -28.01 -0.25
C GLU A 377 2.05 -28.57 -1.12
N ASP A 378 1.72 -29.07 -2.30
CA ASP A 378 2.72 -29.59 -3.24
C ASP A 378 3.65 -28.46 -3.73
N SER A 379 3.11 -27.26 -3.97
CA SER A 379 3.92 -26.08 -4.32
C SER A 379 4.93 -25.71 -3.22
N VAL A 380 4.54 -25.78 -1.95
CA VAL A 380 5.43 -25.48 -0.82
C VAL A 380 6.54 -26.53 -0.72
N LYS A 381 6.21 -27.83 -0.83
CA LYS A 381 7.19 -28.91 -0.80
C LYS A 381 8.21 -28.77 -1.93
N MET A 382 7.73 -28.50 -3.15
CA MET A 382 8.58 -28.37 -4.32
C MET A 382 9.41 -27.08 -4.30
N ALA A 383 8.85 -25.95 -3.86
CA ALA A 383 9.60 -24.71 -3.67
C ALA A 383 10.71 -24.86 -2.62
N ALA A 384 10.45 -25.58 -1.52
CA ALA A 384 11.46 -25.91 -0.53
C ALA A 384 12.56 -26.83 -1.11
N HIS A 385 12.17 -27.84 -1.91
CA HIS A 385 13.11 -28.74 -2.58
C HIS A 385 14.06 -28.00 -3.54
N PHE A 386 13.55 -27.02 -4.27
CA PHE A 386 14.35 -26.19 -5.20
C PHE A 386 14.99 -24.96 -4.54
N CYS A 387 14.94 -24.83 -3.21
CA CYS A 387 15.49 -23.69 -2.46
C CYS A 387 14.96 -22.33 -2.94
N LEU A 388 13.65 -22.23 -3.20
CA LEU A 388 12.96 -20.99 -3.61
C LEU A 388 12.21 -20.39 -2.41
N PRO A 389 12.89 -19.61 -1.53
CA PRO A 389 12.32 -19.19 -0.26
C PRO A 389 11.08 -18.29 -0.42
N TYR A 390 11.06 -17.45 -1.44
CA TYR A 390 9.92 -16.57 -1.73
C TYR A 390 8.65 -17.36 -2.05
N LEU A 391 8.73 -18.34 -2.97
CA LEU A 391 7.58 -19.15 -3.37
C LEU A 391 7.11 -20.08 -2.25
N ALA A 392 8.04 -20.66 -1.49
CA ALA A 392 7.70 -21.48 -0.33
C ALA A 392 6.93 -20.66 0.72
N SER A 393 7.44 -19.47 1.03
CA SER A 393 6.81 -18.53 1.99
C SER A 393 5.42 -18.09 1.52
N LEU A 394 5.30 -17.67 0.25
CA LEU A 394 4.03 -17.26 -0.35
C LEU A 394 2.99 -18.41 -0.34
N GLY A 395 3.43 -19.64 -0.64
CA GLY A 395 2.57 -20.82 -0.58
C GLY A 395 2.08 -21.09 0.85
N ILE A 396 2.94 -20.96 1.87
CA ILE A 396 2.51 -21.13 3.27
C ILE A 396 1.56 -20.02 3.71
N GLN A 397 1.80 -18.76 3.31
CA GLN A 397 0.86 -17.65 3.55
C GLN A 397 -0.52 -17.95 2.95
N SER A 398 -0.58 -18.51 1.74
CA SER A 398 -1.83 -18.95 1.10
C SER A 398 -2.49 -20.11 1.87
N LEU A 399 -1.72 -21.11 2.31
CA LEU A 399 -2.23 -22.22 3.15
C LEU A 399 -2.79 -21.75 4.48
N VAL A 400 -2.16 -20.76 5.11
CA VAL A 400 -2.65 -20.14 6.35
C VAL A 400 -3.96 -19.40 6.08
N GLN A 401 -4.04 -18.63 5.00
CA GLN A 401 -5.27 -17.96 4.59
C GLN A 401 -6.42 -18.94 4.39
N GLN A 402 -6.20 -20.00 3.61
CA GLN A 402 -7.19 -21.06 3.35
C GLN A 402 -7.53 -21.83 4.64
N GLY A 403 -6.54 -22.10 5.49
CA GLY A 403 -6.74 -22.70 6.80
C GLY A 403 -7.63 -21.84 7.69
N ALA A 404 -7.48 -20.53 7.63
CA ALA A 404 -8.26 -19.59 8.41
C ALA A 404 -9.73 -19.57 7.95
N THR A 405 -9.99 -19.57 6.64
CA THR A 405 -11.36 -19.63 6.07
C THR A 405 -12.05 -20.98 6.31
N LEU A 406 -11.29 -22.07 6.33
CA LEU A 406 -11.78 -23.42 6.66
C LEU A 406 -12.02 -23.63 8.17
N GLY A 407 -11.62 -22.69 9.03
CA GLY A 407 -11.87 -22.80 10.47
C GLY A 407 -10.81 -23.61 11.23
N LYS A 408 -9.54 -23.59 10.83
CA LYS A 408 -8.47 -24.18 11.65
C LYS A 408 -8.26 -23.35 12.92
N THR A 409 -7.81 -24.00 14.00
CA THR A 409 -7.59 -23.31 15.28
C THR A 409 -6.47 -22.27 15.20
N ALA A 410 -6.67 -21.10 15.85
CA ALA A 410 -5.74 -19.98 15.81
C ALA A 410 -4.28 -20.34 16.15
N HIS A 411 -4.03 -21.12 17.21
CA HIS A 411 -2.66 -21.49 17.62
C HIS A 411 -1.88 -22.20 16.50
N LYS A 412 -2.51 -23.14 15.79
CA LYS A 412 -1.88 -23.86 14.66
C LYS A 412 -1.54 -22.93 13.50
N LEU A 413 -2.39 -21.93 13.24
CA LEU A 413 -2.14 -20.94 12.18
C LEU A 413 -0.97 -20.03 12.56
N MET A 414 -0.92 -19.58 13.80
CA MET A 414 0.15 -18.72 14.31
C MET A 414 1.49 -19.47 14.42
N ASP A 415 1.48 -20.75 14.80
CA ASP A 415 2.69 -21.59 14.79
C ASP A 415 3.24 -21.75 13.36
N ALA A 416 2.37 -21.99 12.37
CA ALA A 416 2.79 -22.05 10.97
C ALA A 416 3.35 -20.72 10.46
N LEU A 417 2.75 -19.59 10.83
CA LEU A 417 3.24 -18.26 10.48
C LEU A 417 4.60 -17.95 11.12
N LYS A 418 4.78 -18.31 12.39
CA LYS A 418 6.03 -18.10 13.12
C LYS A 418 7.22 -18.74 12.41
N ASP A 419 7.08 -19.98 11.96
CA ASP A 419 8.14 -20.68 11.24
C ASP A 419 8.46 -20.00 9.89
N THR A 420 7.44 -19.44 9.21
CA THR A 420 7.65 -18.66 7.99
C THR A 420 8.28 -17.30 8.24
N ASP A 421 7.93 -16.62 9.32
CA ASP A 421 8.49 -15.31 9.64
C ASP A 421 10.00 -15.41 9.88
N ILE A 422 10.47 -16.49 10.49
CA ILE A 422 11.91 -16.78 10.61
C ILE A 422 12.57 -16.81 9.23
N LEU A 423 11.94 -17.44 8.24
CA LEU A 423 12.44 -17.49 6.87
C LEU A 423 12.38 -16.12 6.19
N HIS A 424 11.32 -15.34 6.42
CA HIS A 424 11.18 -13.98 5.89
C HIS A 424 12.33 -13.08 6.33
N TRP A 425 12.64 -13.06 7.64
CA TRP A 425 13.73 -12.28 8.19
C TRP A 425 15.09 -12.79 7.75
N LYS A 426 15.30 -14.12 7.74
CA LYS A 426 16.56 -14.74 7.29
C LYS A 426 16.93 -14.35 5.86
N HIS A 427 15.95 -14.26 4.96
CA HIS A 427 16.16 -13.92 3.55
C HIS A 427 15.87 -12.45 3.22
N SER A 428 15.56 -11.61 4.22
CA SER A 428 15.25 -10.18 4.05
C SER A 428 14.10 -9.93 3.05
N LEU A 429 13.05 -10.74 3.10
CA LEU A 429 11.90 -10.68 2.19
C LEU A 429 10.89 -9.62 2.65
N SER A 430 11.23 -8.33 2.50
CA SER A 430 10.45 -7.19 3.07
C SER A 430 8.95 -7.24 2.75
N GLU A 431 8.59 -7.49 1.49
CA GLU A 431 7.19 -7.55 1.03
C GLU A 431 6.39 -8.65 1.76
N LEU A 432 6.98 -9.83 1.95
CA LEU A 432 6.28 -10.95 2.61
C LEU A 432 6.15 -10.73 4.12
N ILE A 433 7.06 -9.98 4.75
CA ILE A 433 6.92 -9.59 6.14
C ILE A 433 5.69 -8.69 6.30
N GLU A 434 5.52 -7.69 5.43
CA GLU A 434 4.35 -6.80 5.45
C GLU A 434 3.06 -7.56 5.20
N ILE A 435 3.05 -8.45 4.20
CA ILE A 435 1.90 -9.31 3.90
C ILE A 435 1.55 -10.22 5.08
N SER A 436 2.56 -10.83 5.73
CA SER A 436 2.37 -11.70 6.90
C SER A 436 1.72 -10.94 8.07
N LEU A 437 2.18 -9.72 8.36
CA LEU A 437 1.62 -8.89 9.42
C LEU A 437 0.19 -8.42 9.11
N ALA A 438 -0.07 -8.00 7.87
CA ALA A 438 -1.42 -7.63 7.44
C ALA A 438 -2.36 -8.83 7.47
N GLN A 439 -1.91 -10.00 7.01
CA GLN A 439 -2.67 -11.24 7.06
C GLN A 439 -2.98 -11.65 8.50
N THR A 440 -2.01 -11.58 9.40
CA THR A 440 -2.18 -11.88 10.83
C THR A 440 -3.21 -10.95 11.47
N THR A 441 -3.17 -9.66 11.12
CA THR A 441 -4.17 -8.67 11.52
C THR A 441 -5.58 -9.07 11.06
N SER A 442 -5.74 -9.43 9.79
CA SER A 442 -7.01 -9.86 9.22
C SER A 442 -7.54 -11.15 9.85
N ILE A 443 -6.68 -12.14 10.13
CA ILE A 443 -7.05 -13.40 10.80
C ILE A 443 -7.53 -13.14 12.22
N TRP A 444 -6.80 -12.34 13.01
CA TRP A 444 -7.23 -12.01 14.36
C TRP A 444 -8.57 -11.28 14.39
N ARG A 445 -8.79 -10.37 13.44
CA ARG A 445 -10.07 -9.69 13.31
C ARG A 445 -11.19 -10.64 12.91
N MET A 446 -10.96 -11.53 11.94
CA MET A 446 -11.91 -12.56 11.52
C MET A 446 -12.30 -13.50 12.69
N TYR A 447 -11.34 -13.84 13.57
CA TYR A 447 -11.58 -14.65 14.77
C TYR A 447 -12.12 -13.86 15.96
N GLY A 448 -12.44 -12.57 15.77
CA GLY A 448 -13.03 -11.70 16.79
C GLY A 448 -12.09 -11.33 17.93
N LYS A 449 -10.77 -11.35 17.71
CA LYS A 449 -9.74 -10.91 18.68
C LYS A 449 -9.23 -9.52 18.29
N SER A 450 -10.04 -8.50 18.55
CA SER A 450 -9.78 -7.11 18.11
C SER A 450 -8.49 -6.51 18.66
N THR A 451 -8.14 -6.79 19.92
CA THR A 451 -6.91 -6.27 20.54
C THR A 451 -5.64 -6.81 19.87
N MET A 452 -5.63 -8.10 19.51
CA MET A 452 -4.52 -8.72 18.80
C MET A 452 -4.39 -8.17 17.38
N ALA A 453 -5.53 -7.93 16.71
CA ALA A 453 -5.53 -7.28 15.40
C ALA A 453 -4.96 -5.85 15.48
N LEU A 454 -5.36 -5.06 16.49
CA LEU A 454 -4.80 -3.72 16.70
C LEU A 454 -3.28 -3.74 16.92
N GLN A 455 -2.78 -4.67 17.74
CA GLN A 455 -1.35 -4.78 18.00
C GLN A 455 -0.57 -5.10 16.72
N GLN A 456 -1.07 -6.01 15.88
CA GLN A 456 -0.40 -6.41 14.64
C GLN A 456 -0.45 -5.29 13.58
N ALA A 457 -1.58 -4.57 13.48
CA ALA A 457 -1.67 -3.37 12.67
C ALA A 457 -0.65 -2.33 13.13
N GLN A 458 -0.58 -2.04 14.43
CA GLN A 458 0.40 -1.10 14.97
C GLN A 458 1.85 -1.54 14.74
N LEU A 459 2.14 -2.84 14.80
CA LEU A 459 3.47 -3.35 14.49
C LEU A 459 3.86 -3.01 13.04
N LEU A 460 2.99 -3.32 12.07
CA LEU A 460 3.21 -3.00 10.66
C LEU A 460 3.36 -1.50 10.42
N LEU A 461 2.46 -0.69 10.99
CA LEU A 461 2.45 0.77 10.81
C LEU A 461 3.66 1.48 11.45
N ASN A 462 4.33 0.85 12.42
CA ASN A 462 5.54 1.38 13.02
C ASN A 462 6.83 0.81 12.40
N MET A 463 6.74 -0.13 11.47
CA MET A 463 7.91 -0.65 10.78
C MET A 463 8.38 0.32 9.68
N SER A 464 9.67 0.61 9.71
CA SER A 464 10.36 1.32 8.62
C SER A 464 10.74 0.34 7.49
N SER A 465 10.99 0.89 6.30
CA SER A 465 11.46 0.11 5.16
C SER A 465 12.77 -0.61 5.53
N LEU A 466 12.83 -1.91 5.23
CA LEU A 466 13.98 -2.76 5.52
C LEU A 466 15.05 -2.69 4.43
N GLU A 467 14.69 -2.15 3.26
CA GLU A 467 15.62 -2.05 2.14
C GLU A 467 16.46 -0.76 2.27
N PRO A 468 17.81 -0.86 2.25
CA PRO A 468 18.72 0.26 2.49
C PRO A 468 18.84 1.22 1.29
N VAL A 469 17.83 1.28 0.43
CA VAL A 469 17.90 2.04 -0.81
C VAL A 469 17.50 3.48 -0.52
N ASN A 470 18.45 4.41 -0.66
CA ASN A 470 18.29 5.85 -0.45
C ASN A 470 17.40 6.52 -1.53
N PHE A 471 16.18 6.03 -1.72
CA PHE A 471 15.17 6.64 -2.59
C PHE A 471 14.19 7.54 -1.82
N GLY A 472 14.42 7.78 -0.52
CA GLY A 472 13.57 8.62 0.32
C GLY A 472 12.28 7.93 0.77
N VAL A 473 12.24 6.60 0.73
CA VAL A 473 11.12 5.79 1.24
C VAL A 473 11.45 5.33 2.65
N GLN A 474 10.88 6.00 3.65
CA GLN A 474 11.04 5.59 5.05
C GLN A 474 10.09 4.46 5.44
N GLN A 475 8.92 4.37 4.80
CA GLN A 475 7.92 3.35 5.00
C GLN A 475 7.31 3.00 3.65
N ASN A 476 7.09 1.71 3.42
CA ASN A 476 6.48 1.22 2.19
C ASN A 476 4.95 1.43 2.25
N ASN A 477 4.39 1.86 1.13
CA ASN A 477 3.00 2.22 0.94
C ASN A 477 2.30 1.19 0.04
N THR A 478 2.23 -0.05 0.52
CA THR A 478 1.73 -1.23 -0.22
C THR A 478 0.26 -1.54 0.10
N GLU A 479 -0.31 -2.56 -0.57
CA GLU A 479 -1.65 -3.06 -0.25
C GLU A 479 -1.78 -3.49 1.22
N ALA A 480 -0.75 -4.16 1.76
CA ALA A 480 -0.71 -4.61 3.16
C ALA A 480 -0.87 -3.44 4.13
N PHE A 481 -0.20 -2.32 3.85
CA PHE A 481 -0.33 -1.07 4.62
C PHE A 481 -1.75 -0.50 4.55
N THR A 482 -2.37 -0.49 3.36
CA THR A 482 -3.76 -0.06 3.17
C THR A 482 -4.73 -0.92 3.98
N VAL A 483 -4.58 -2.25 3.94
CA VAL A 483 -5.46 -3.20 4.63
C VAL A 483 -5.34 -3.03 6.15
N ALA A 484 -4.12 -2.86 6.67
CA ALA A 484 -3.92 -2.63 8.10
C ALA A 484 -4.53 -1.31 8.58
N LEU A 485 -4.38 -0.21 7.82
CA LEU A 485 -5.05 1.06 8.11
C LEU A 485 -6.58 0.95 8.03
N CYS A 486 -7.12 0.22 7.04
CA CYS A 486 -8.55 -0.05 6.96
C CYS A 486 -9.05 -0.80 8.19
N HIS A 487 -8.35 -1.85 8.63
CA HIS A 487 -8.71 -2.58 9.85
C HIS A 487 -8.57 -1.72 11.10
N LEU A 488 -7.54 -0.87 11.19
CA LEU A 488 -7.39 0.10 12.27
C LEU A 488 -8.60 1.04 12.32
N ALA A 489 -9.02 1.61 11.18
CA ALA A 489 -10.17 2.50 11.08
C ALA A 489 -11.48 1.81 11.50
N GLU A 490 -11.74 0.60 11.00
CA GLU A 490 -12.95 -0.16 11.37
C GLU A 490 -12.97 -0.50 12.86
N LEU A 491 -11.85 -0.93 13.44
CA LEU A 491 -11.76 -1.25 14.87
C LEU A 491 -11.97 0.00 15.75
N HIS A 492 -11.48 1.17 15.33
CA HIS A 492 -11.75 2.43 16.03
C HIS A 492 -13.22 2.88 15.89
N ALA A 493 -13.83 2.66 14.71
CA ALA A 493 -15.24 2.93 14.47
C ALA A 493 -16.14 2.03 15.33
N GLU A 494 -15.79 0.75 15.46
CA GLU A 494 -16.47 -0.22 16.34
C GLU A 494 -16.43 0.21 17.81
N GLN A 495 -15.40 0.94 18.25
CA GLN A 495 -15.32 1.53 19.60
C GLN A 495 -15.94 2.94 19.73
N GLY A 496 -16.50 3.50 18.66
CA GLY A 496 -17.14 4.82 18.65
C GLY A 496 -16.16 6.01 18.59
N LEU A 497 -14.89 5.77 18.30
CA LEU A 497 -13.84 6.79 18.24
C LEU A 497 -13.81 7.49 16.87
N TYR A 498 -14.93 8.09 16.45
CA TYR A 498 -15.10 8.62 15.09
C TYR A 498 -14.13 9.75 14.73
N PHE A 499 -13.60 10.49 15.70
CA PHE A 499 -12.58 11.52 15.46
C PHE A 499 -11.25 10.89 15.01
N ALA A 500 -10.79 9.84 15.68
CA ALA A 500 -9.58 9.11 15.25
C ALA A 500 -9.79 8.49 13.87
N VAL A 501 -11.00 7.99 13.59
CA VAL A 501 -11.35 7.42 12.28
C VAL A 501 -11.24 8.45 11.17
N SER A 502 -11.70 9.70 11.37
CA SER A 502 -11.54 10.75 10.35
C SER A 502 -10.09 11.07 10.04
N GLU A 503 -9.22 11.09 11.06
CA GLU A 503 -7.77 11.29 10.88
C GLU A 503 -7.14 10.13 10.10
N ILE A 504 -7.48 8.88 10.46
CA ILE A 504 -6.97 7.68 9.76
C ILE A 504 -7.44 7.67 8.30
N LEU A 505 -8.71 7.99 8.04
CA LEU A 505 -9.26 8.04 6.68
C LEU A 505 -8.67 9.20 5.87
N GLN A 506 -8.39 10.34 6.49
CA GLN A 506 -7.67 11.44 5.85
C GLN A 506 -6.26 10.99 5.46
N HIS A 507 -5.54 10.35 6.38
CA HIS A 507 -4.23 9.79 6.08
C HIS A 507 -4.29 8.76 4.94
N LEU A 508 -5.26 7.85 4.95
CA LEU A 508 -5.50 6.90 3.85
C LEU A 508 -5.75 7.60 2.51
N LYS A 509 -6.49 8.70 2.49
CA LYS A 509 -6.78 9.47 1.28
C LYS A 509 -5.56 10.22 0.75
N GLU A 510 -4.70 10.71 1.65
CA GLU A 510 -3.41 11.34 1.30
C GLU A 510 -2.41 10.30 0.76
N GLN A 511 -2.34 9.13 1.38
CA GLN A 511 -1.45 8.03 0.97
C GLN A 511 -1.98 7.23 -0.22
N PHE A 512 -3.28 7.22 -0.49
CA PHE A 512 -3.88 6.50 -1.61
C PHE A 512 -4.93 7.38 -2.30
N PRO A 513 -4.50 8.27 -3.21
CA PRO A 513 -5.41 9.08 -4.00
C PRO A 513 -6.45 8.23 -4.75
N PRO A 514 -7.65 8.75 -5.07
CA PRO A 514 -8.76 7.95 -5.61
C PRO A 514 -8.49 7.26 -6.96
N HIS A 515 -7.43 7.67 -7.66
CA HIS A 515 -6.99 7.09 -8.92
C HIS A 515 -5.95 5.97 -8.76
N SER A 516 -5.49 5.69 -7.54
CA SER A 516 -4.54 4.60 -7.25
C SER A 516 -5.22 3.23 -7.27
N GLN A 517 -4.43 2.17 -7.38
CA GLN A 517 -4.95 0.80 -7.42
C GLN A 517 -5.70 0.41 -6.14
N HIS A 518 -5.18 0.81 -4.97
CA HIS A 518 -5.67 0.40 -3.66
C HIS A 518 -6.77 1.31 -3.10
N ALA A 519 -7.13 2.40 -3.79
CA ALA A 519 -8.14 3.35 -3.32
C ALA A 519 -9.50 2.69 -3.02
N LYS A 520 -9.87 1.68 -3.82
CA LYS A 520 -11.14 0.94 -3.67
C LYS A 520 -11.29 0.29 -2.29
N LEU A 521 -10.17 -0.09 -1.64
CA LEU A 521 -10.18 -0.74 -0.32
C LEU A 521 -10.60 0.25 0.77
N TRP A 522 -9.94 1.41 0.85
CA TRP A 522 -10.27 2.41 1.86
C TRP A 522 -11.60 3.11 1.58
N MET A 523 -11.97 3.30 0.31
CA MET A 523 -13.29 3.84 -0.06
C MET A 523 -14.41 2.91 0.42
N LEU A 524 -14.23 1.59 0.30
CA LEU A 524 -15.19 0.63 0.83
C LEU A 524 -15.25 0.69 2.36
N CYS A 525 -14.10 0.80 3.03
CA CYS A 525 -14.00 0.96 4.47
C CYS A 525 -14.76 2.22 4.96
N ASP A 526 -14.49 3.37 4.36
CA ASP A 526 -15.16 4.65 4.67
C ASP A 526 -16.68 4.54 4.50
N LEU A 527 -17.14 4.03 3.35
CA LEU A 527 -18.57 3.86 3.08
C LEU A 527 -19.24 2.93 4.10
N LYS A 528 -18.58 1.84 4.53
CA LYS A 528 -19.11 0.93 5.57
C LYS A 528 -19.25 1.64 6.92
N ILE A 529 -18.23 2.42 7.32
CA ILE A 529 -18.24 3.17 8.58
C ILE A 529 -19.34 4.24 8.57
N GLN A 530 -19.45 5.01 7.49
CA GLN A 530 -20.50 6.02 7.32
C GLN A 530 -21.90 5.40 7.34
N PHE A 531 -22.07 4.28 6.65
CA PHE A 531 -23.32 3.52 6.66
C PHE A 531 -23.71 3.08 8.07
N GLU A 532 -22.78 2.46 8.81
CA GLU A 532 -23.04 2.00 10.17
C GLU A 532 -23.35 3.15 11.13
N ARG A 533 -22.65 4.28 10.99
CA ARG A 533 -22.95 5.50 11.75
C ARG A 533 -24.35 6.02 11.48
N HIS A 534 -24.77 6.16 10.22
CA HIS A 534 -26.12 6.63 9.89
C HIS A 534 -27.22 5.66 10.33
N MET A 535 -26.97 4.35 10.24
CA MET A 535 -27.87 3.33 10.76
C MET A 535 -28.02 3.43 12.29
N ASN A 536 -26.93 3.66 13.03
CA ASN A 536 -26.95 3.83 14.49
C ASN A 536 -27.66 5.11 14.94
N GLU A 537 -27.54 6.20 14.15
CA GLU A 537 -28.23 7.47 14.38
C GLU A 537 -29.73 7.45 13.99
N GLY A 538 -30.22 6.38 13.36
CA GLY A 538 -31.60 6.27 12.85
C GLY A 538 -31.87 7.07 11.57
N LYS A 539 -30.83 7.55 10.88
CA LYS A 539 -30.93 8.38 9.67
C LYS A 539 -30.93 7.51 8.40
N TYR A 540 -31.99 6.70 8.23
CA TYR A 540 -32.07 5.72 7.14
C TYR A 540 -32.03 6.34 5.73
N HIS A 541 -32.54 7.56 5.56
CA HIS A 541 -32.52 8.29 4.28
C HIS A 541 -31.10 8.64 3.79
N LEU A 542 -30.14 8.82 4.71
CA LEU A 542 -28.73 9.03 4.36
C LEU A 542 -27.99 7.71 4.10
N ALA A 543 -28.45 6.61 4.71
CA ALA A 543 -27.86 5.29 4.52
C ALA A 543 -28.20 4.66 3.16
N GLU A 544 -29.41 4.89 2.64
CA GLU A 544 -29.87 4.34 1.35
C GLU A 544 -28.97 4.70 0.14
N PRO A 545 -28.57 5.96 -0.10
CA PRO A 545 -27.69 6.28 -1.23
C PRO A 545 -26.31 5.62 -1.11
N LEU A 546 -25.77 5.46 0.11
CA LEU A 546 -24.47 4.81 0.34
C LEU A 546 -24.47 3.35 -0.12
N VAL A 547 -25.59 2.65 -0.04
CA VAL A 547 -25.73 1.26 -0.51
C VAL A 547 -25.37 1.13 -1.99
N THR A 548 -25.72 2.13 -2.81
CA THR A 548 -25.40 2.10 -4.25
C THR A 548 -23.90 2.21 -4.49
N ALA A 549 -23.22 3.09 -3.74
CA ALA A 549 -21.77 3.24 -3.79
C ALA A 549 -21.05 1.99 -3.27
N ILE A 550 -21.51 1.40 -2.16
CA ILE A 550 -20.97 0.13 -1.63
C ILE A 550 -21.16 -0.97 -2.67
N SER A 551 -22.32 -1.09 -3.31
CA SER A 551 -22.58 -2.11 -4.32
C SER A 551 -21.73 -1.96 -5.59
N ALA A 552 -21.25 -0.75 -5.89
CA ALA A 552 -20.34 -0.52 -7.01
C ALA A 552 -18.93 -1.06 -6.72
N LEU A 553 -18.48 -1.03 -5.46
CA LEU A 553 -17.19 -1.56 -5.03
C LEU A 553 -17.26 -3.05 -4.66
N ASN A 554 -18.30 -3.44 -3.94
CA ASN A 554 -18.54 -4.82 -3.51
C ASN A 554 -20.05 -5.15 -3.55
N LYS A 555 -20.42 -5.99 -4.52
CA LYS A 555 -21.81 -6.40 -4.76
C LYS A 555 -22.41 -7.22 -3.60
N THR A 556 -21.65 -8.10 -2.95
CA THR A 556 -22.18 -8.96 -1.88
C THR A 556 -22.45 -8.15 -0.62
N GLU A 557 -21.52 -7.27 -0.24
CA GLU A 557 -21.68 -6.34 0.88
C GLU A 557 -22.83 -5.35 0.60
N GLY A 558 -22.91 -4.78 -0.62
CA GLY A 558 -23.98 -3.86 -1.00
C GLY A 558 -25.38 -4.49 -0.90
N LEU A 559 -25.54 -5.75 -1.33
CA LEU A 559 -26.81 -6.47 -1.17
C LEU A 559 -27.18 -6.69 0.30
N PHE A 560 -26.20 -7.01 1.15
CA PHE A 560 -26.42 -7.18 2.58
C PHE A 560 -26.84 -5.86 3.26
N ARG A 561 -26.14 -4.76 3.00
CA ARG A 561 -26.48 -3.44 3.52
C ARG A 561 -27.85 -2.95 3.01
N LYS A 562 -28.20 -3.25 1.75
CA LYS A 562 -29.55 -3.00 1.21
C LYS A 562 -30.63 -3.70 2.02
N ALA A 563 -30.42 -4.97 2.37
CA ALA A 563 -31.38 -5.72 3.18
C ALA A 563 -31.54 -5.12 4.59
N GLN A 564 -30.45 -4.63 5.20
CA GLN A 564 -30.50 -3.96 6.50
C GLN A 564 -31.34 -2.66 6.46
N VAL A 565 -31.16 -1.82 5.44
CA VAL A 565 -31.95 -0.58 5.28
C VAL A 565 -33.43 -0.91 5.05
N LEU A 566 -33.74 -1.84 4.15
CA LEU A 566 -35.12 -2.24 3.86
C LEU A 566 -35.83 -2.81 5.10
N LYS A 567 -35.10 -3.55 5.94
CA LYS A 567 -35.61 -3.99 7.23
C LYS A 567 -35.95 -2.79 8.13
N ALA A 568 -35.04 -1.83 8.27
CA ALA A 568 -35.27 -0.65 9.09
C ALA A 568 -36.45 0.22 8.60
N LEU A 569 -36.71 0.24 7.28
CA LEU A 569 -37.86 0.91 6.66
C LEU A 569 -39.16 0.09 6.71
N ASN A 570 -39.23 -1.02 7.46
CA ASN A 570 -40.37 -1.93 7.56
C ASN A 570 -40.81 -2.59 6.23
N ARG A 571 -39.91 -2.70 5.23
CA ARG A 571 -40.14 -3.38 3.95
C ARG A 571 -39.62 -4.83 4.00
N SER A 572 -40.22 -5.63 4.88
CA SER A 572 -39.73 -6.97 5.25
C SER A 572 -39.76 -7.99 4.11
N THR A 573 -40.75 -7.94 3.21
CA THR A 573 -40.88 -8.87 2.07
C THR A 573 -39.76 -8.69 1.04
N GLU A 574 -39.44 -7.45 0.71
CA GLU A 574 -38.34 -7.10 -0.19
C GLU A 574 -36.99 -7.46 0.43
N ALA A 575 -36.79 -7.15 1.72
CA ALA A 575 -35.58 -7.52 2.46
C ALA A 575 -35.35 -9.03 2.42
N TYR A 576 -36.40 -9.83 2.64
CA TYR A 576 -36.32 -11.30 2.59
C TYR A 576 -35.92 -11.81 1.19
N SER A 577 -36.50 -11.24 0.12
CA SER A 577 -36.16 -11.63 -1.26
C SER A 577 -34.68 -11.39 -1.59
N ILE A 578 -34.11 -10.28 -1.09
CA ILE A 578 -32.71 -9.93 -1.28
C ILE A 578 -31.80 -10.85 -0.48
N LEU A 579 -32.15 -11.14 0.79
CA LEU A 579 -31.36 -12.05 1.63
C LEU A 579 -31.34 -13.47 1.08
N LYS A 580 -32.47 -13.98 0.56
CA LYS A 580 -32.50 -15.29 -0.10
C LYS A 580 -31.59 -15.34 -1.33
N ARG A 581 -31.59 -14.27 -2.14
CA ARG A 581 -30.69 -14.16 -3.29
C ARG A 581 -29.22 -14.08 -2.87
N LEU A 582 -28.92 -13.34 -1.79
CA LEU A 582 -27.59 -13.22 -1.23
C LEU A 582 -27.09 -14.59 -0.73
N GLN A 583 -27.93 -15.31 0.02
CA GLN A 583 -27.58 -16.62 0.58
C GLN A 583 -27.22 -17.63 -0.51
N VAL A 584 -28.05 -17.77 -1.57
CA VAL A 584 -27.76 -18.65 -2.70
C VAL A 584 -26.44 -18.28 -3.40
N HIS A 585 -26.13 -16.99 -3.47
CA HIS A 585 -24.87 -16.53 -4.06
C HIS A 585 -23.67 -16.84 -3.15
N CYS A 586 -23.77 -16.56 -1.86
CA CYS A 586 -22.71 -16.80 -0.88
C CYS A 586 -22.42 -18.29 -0.64
N GLU A 587 -23.44 -19.15 -0.74
CA GLU A 587 -23.28 -20.61 -0.72
C GLU A 587 -22.45 -21.11 -1.92
N LYS A 588 -22.65 -20.52 -3.10
CA LYS A 588 -21.86 -20.84 -4.30
C LYS A 588 -20.42 -20.34 -4.19
N THR A 589 -20.20 -19.16 -3.61
CA THR A 589 -18.86 -18.58 -3.44
C THR A 589 -18.15 -19.04 -2.16
N LYS A 590 -18.77 -19.91 -1.35
CA LYS A 590 -18.26 -20.43 -0.06
C LYS A 590 -17.87 -19.33 0.94
N CYS A 591 -18.57 -18.20 0.94
CA CYS A 591 -18.32 -17.11 1.89
C CYS A 591 -19.09 -17.34 3.20
N THR A 592 -18.54 -18.16 4.10
CA THR A 592 -19.19 -18.59 5.36
C THR A 592 -19.62 -17.43 6.25
N GLU A 593 -18.79 -16.40 6.39
CA GLU A 593 -19.09 -15.21 7.18
C GLU A 593 -20.38 -14.51 6.71
N MET A 594 -20.51 -14.30 5.39
CA MET A 594 -21.69 -13.65 4.80
C MET A 594 -22.93 -14.53 4.85
N VAL A 595 -22.78 -15.86 4.77
CA VAL A 595 -23.89 -16.80 4.98
C VAL A 595 -24.45 -16.66 6.39
N ILE A 596 -23.58 -16.65 7.41
CA ILE A 596 -23.99 -16.51 8.82
C ILE A 596 -24.67 -15.15 9.05
N ARG A 597 -24.08 -14.05 8.56
CA ARG A 597 -24.68 -12.70 8.64
C ARG A 597 -26.06 -12.65 7.96
N GLY A 598 -26.19 -13.31 6.81
CA GLY A 598 -27.47 -13.46 6.11
C GLY A 598 -28.51 -14.21 6.94
N MET A 599 -28.12 -15.32 7.58
CA MET A 599 -28.99 -16.11 8.46
C MET A 599 -29.44 -15.34 9.72
N LEU A 600 -28.56 -14.51 10.29
CA LEU A 600 -28.90 -13.64 11.41
C LEU A 600 -29.91 -12.55 11.01
N ALA A 601 -29.71 -11.95 9.83
CA ALA A 601 -30.63 -10.97 9.30
C ALA A 601 -32.02 -11.57 8.99
N THR A 602 -32.08 -12.79 8.42
CA THR A 602 -33.36 -13.49 8.17
C THR A 602 -34.05 -13.91 9.47
N ALA A 603 -33.31 -14.43 10.46
CA ALA A 603 -33.85 -14.69 11.79
C ALA A 603 -34.49 -13.44 12.41
N GLY A 604 -33.83 -12.29 12.23
CA GLY A 604 -34.37 -11.00 12.66
C GLY A 604 -35.64 -10.55 11.94
N LEU A 605 -35.88 -10.98 10.69
CA LEU A 605 -37.14 -10.73 9.97
C LEU A 605 -38.26 -11.69 10.41
N HIS A 606 -37.91 -12.92 10.78
CA HIS A 606 -38.86 -13.91 11.31
C HIS A 606 -39.49 -13.46 12.63
N TRP A 607 -38.74 -12.75 13.48
CA TRP A 607 -39.27 -12.15 14.71
C TRP A 607 -40.46 -11.22 14.46
N GLU A 608 -40.45 -10.48 13.35
CA GLU A 608 -41.49 -9.49 13.00
C GLU A 608 -42.69 -10.11 12.26
N SER A 609 -42.48 -11.22 11.55
CA SER A 609 -43.44 -11.75 10.56
C SER A 609 -44.06 -13.11 10.89
N SER A 610 -43.25 -14.08 11.34
CA SER A 610 -43.64 -15.50 11.46
C SER A 610 -43.48 -16.09 12.86
N GLY A 611 -43.14 -15.26 13.85
CA GLY A 611 -43.00 -15.64 15.25
C GLY A 611 -41.63 -16.23 15.61
N PHE A 612 -41.31 -16.18 16.90
CA PHE A 612 -39.99 -16.49 17.45
C PHE A 612 -39.52 -17.95 17.26
N SER A 613 -40.44 -18.91 17.20
CA SER A 613 -40.11 -20.32 17.01
C SER A 613 -39.47 -20.61 15.64
N THR A 614 -39.88 -19.90 14.60
CA THR A 614 -39.36 -20.08 13.23
C THR A 614 -37.91 -19.61 13.07
N ALA A 615 -37.42 -18.75 13.96
CA ALA A 615 -36.03 -18.29 13.96
C ALA A 615 -35.05 -19.30 14.56
N LEU A 616 -35.50 -20.19 15.46
CA LEU A 616 -34.62 -21.11 16.20
C LEU A 616 -33.77 -22.02 15.29
N PRO A 617 -34.31 -22.70 14.26
CA PRO A 617 -33.50 -23.57 13.41
C PRO A 617 -32.37 -22.82 12.70
N LEU A 618 -32.67 -21.60 12.20
CA LEU A 618 -31.69 -20.74 11.54
C LEU A 618 -30.60 -20.31 12.50
N LEU A 619 -30.95 -19.89 13.72
CA LEU A 619 -29.98 -19.46 14.73
C LEU A 619 -29.08 -20.62 15.20
N LEU A 620 -29.64 -21.82 15.39
CA LEU A 620 -28.85 -23.00 15.76
C LEU A 620 -27.88 -23.41 14.66
N GLN A 621 -28.32 -23.37 13.40
CA GLN A 621 -27.45 -23.65 12.26
C GLN A 621 -26.35 -22.58 12.13
N ALA A 622 -26.68 -21.29 12.27
CA ALA A 622 -25.72 -20.20 12.27
C ALA A 622 -24.67 -20.35 13.38
N LEU A 623 -25.09 -20.73 14.59
CA LEU A 623 -24.20 -20.93 15.74
C LEU A 623 -23.25 -22.11 15.51
N ALA A 624 -23.75 -23.22 14.97
CA ALA A 624 -22.94 -24.38 14.65
C ALA A 624 -21.85 -24.01 13.63
N SER A 625 -22.21 -23.31 12.56
CA SER A 625 -21.25 -22.83 11.56
C SER A 625 -20.27 -21.81 12.12
N ALA A 626 -20.72 -20.85 12.93
CA ALA A 626 -19.83 -19.85 13.53
C ALA A 626 -18.79 -20.49 14.48
N ARG A 627 -19.19 -21.49 15.26
CA ARG A 627 -18.28 -22.26 16.14
C ARG A 627 -17.31 -23.13 15.35
N GLN A 628 -17.79 -23.80 14.30
CA GLN A 628 -16.95 -24.61 13.41
C GLN A 628 -15.84 -23.78 12.75
N HIS A 629 -16.15 -22.54 12.36
CA HIS A 629 -15.19 -21.65 11.71
C HIS A 629 -14.46 -20.69 12.66
N HIS A 630 -14.64 -20.82 13.99
CA HIS A 630 -14.03 -19.96 15.01
C HIS A 630 -14.32 -18.45 14.84
N LEU A 631 -15.47 -18.10 14.27
CA LEU A 631 -15.89 -16.71 14.06
C LEU A 631 -16.55 -16.16 15.33
N GLN A 632 -15.73 -15.73 16.30
CA GLN A 632 -16.20 -15.39 17.66
C GLN A 632 -17.24 -14.25 17.69
N SER A 633 -17.06 -13.19 16.89
CA SER A 633 -18.00 -12.06 16.85
C SER A 633 -19.40 -12.53 16.42
N LEU A 634 -19.49 -13.28 15.33
CA LEU A 634 -20.73 -13.85 14.83
C LEU A 634 -21.32 -14.91 15.75
N ALA A 635 -20.49 -15.73 16.40
CA ALA A 635 -20.95 -16.68 17.41
C ALA A 635 -21.61 -15.95 18.59
N SER A 636 -20.96 -14.91 19.10
CA SER A 636 -21.50 -14.05 20.15
C SER A 636 -22.81 -13.37 19.71
N GLU A 637 -22.86 -12.78 18.52
CA GLU A 637 -24.10 -12.17 17.98
C GLU A 637 -25.23 -13.21 17.86
N THR A 638 -24.93 -14.41 17.38
CA THR A 638 -25.91 -15.51 17.29
C THR A 638 -26.43 -15.93 18.66
N ILE A 639 -25.56 -16.00 19.68
CA ILE A 639 -25.95 -16.30 21.06
C ILE A 639 -26.85 -15.19 21.62
N LEU A 640 -26.57 -13.90 21.34
CA LEU A 640 -27.47 -12.80 21.71
C LEU A 640 -28.85 -12.95 21.07
N HIS A 641 -28.91 -13.27 19.77
CA HIS A 641 -30.17 -13.52 19.07
C HIS A 641 -30.94 -14.73 19.64
N LEU A 642 -30.22 -15.79 20.02
CA LEU A 642 -30.82 -17.00 20.61
C LEU A 642 -31.34 -16.75 22.03
N ALA A 643 -30.58 -16.04 22.87
CA ALA A 643 -31.02 -15.63 24.20
C ALA A 643 -32.25 -14.71 24.12
N PHE A 644 -32.29 -13.76 23.18
CA PHE A 644 -33.47 -12.94 22.94
C PHE A 644 -34.68 -13.78 22.52
N THR A 645 -34.49 -14.74 21.61
CA THR A 645 -35.57 -15.64 21.18
C THR A 645 -36.09 -16.49 22.35
N GLN A 646 -35.21 -17.00 23.21
CA GLN A 646 -35.57 -17.77 24.41
C GLN A 646 -36.33 -16.93 25.46
N LEU A 647 -35.90 -15.69 25.66
CA LEU A 647 -36.60 -14.73 26.52
C LEU A 647 -38.04 -14.51 26.04
N MET A 648 -38.22 -14.28 24.74
CA MET A 648 -39.54 -14.07 24.13
C MET A 648 -40.43 -15.32 24.13
N LEU A 649 -39.83 -16.52 24.17
CA LEU A 649 -40.54 -17.79 24.34
C LEU A 649 -40.88 -18.11 25.81
N GLY A 650 -40.51 -17.25 26.76
CA GLY A 650 -40.89 -17.36 28.17
C GLY A 650 -39.98 -18.23 29.03
N VAL A 651 -38.71 -18.45 28.62
CA VAL A 651 -37.71 -19.22 29.38
C VAL A 651 -36.50 -18.37 29.77
N PRO A 652 -36.66 -17.36 30.66
CA PRO A 652 -35.64 -16.34 30.92
C PRO A 652 -34.39 -16.89 31.66
N GLU A 653 -34.54 -17.90 32.51
CA GLU A 653 -33.40 -18.54 33.21
C GLU A 653 -32.42 -19.20 32.23
N LYS A 654 -32.96 -19.92 31.24
CA LYS A 654 -32.15 -20.54 30.17
C LYS A 654 -31.49 -19.49 29.29
N ALA A 655 -32.22 -18.41 28.97
CA ALA A 655 -31.68 -17.29 28.21
C ALA A 655 -30.50 -16.63 28.94
N LEU A 656 -30.63 -16.40 30.25
CA LEU A 656 -29.57 -15.82 31.08
C LEU A 656 -28.34 -16.72 31.16
N ASN A 657 -28.52 -18.03 31.34
CA ASN A 657 -27.42 -19.00 31.35
C ASN A 657 -26.65 -19.05 30.03
N VAL A 658 -27.36 -19.03 28.91
CA VAL A 658 -26.75 -18.99 27.57
C VAL A 658 -26.02 -17.67 27.33
N LEU A 659 -26.55 -16.56 27.84
CA LEU A 659 -25.97 -15.23 27.68
C LEU A 659 -24.63 -15.09 28.41
N HIS A 660 -24.44 -15.77 29.55
CA HIS A 660 -23.16 -15.80 30.26
C HIS A 660 -22.01 -16.33 29.41
N GLU A 661 -22.28 -17.19 28.42
CA GLU A 661 -21.24 -17.68 27.49
C GLU A 661 -20.73 -16.58 26.55
N ALA A 662 -21.60 -15.66 26.14
CA ALA A 662 -21.28 -14.64 25.14
C ALA A 662 -20.85 -13.28 25.73
N ILE A 663 -21.05 -13.05 27.03
CA ILE A 663 -20.80 -11.74 27.64
C ILE A 663 -19.32 -11.36 27.66
N GLU A 664 -18.43 -12.27 28.07
CA GLU A 664 -16.99 -11.97 28.16
C GLU A 664 -16.37 -11.65 26.79
N PRO A 665 -16.61 -12.45 25.72
CA PRO A 665 -16.06 -12.13 24.40
C PRO A 665 -16.59 -10.80 23.84
N VAL A 666 -17.87 -10.47 24.07
CA VAL A 666 -18.47 -9.21 23.61
C VAL A 666 -17.88 -8.01 24.35
N LEU A 667 -17.75 -8.09 25.68
CA LEU A 667 -17.19 -7.00 26.48
C LEU A 667 -15.69 -6.79 26.20
N ALA A 668 -14.94 -7.87 25.99
CA ALA A 668 -13.52 -7.81 25.68
C ALA A 668 -13.24 -7.26 24.27
N HIS A 669 -13.95 -7.76 23.25
CA HIS A 669 -13.56 -7.56 21.86
C HIS A 669 -14.63 -6.98 20.93
N GLY A 670 -15.91 -6.99 21.33
CA GLY A 670 -17.02 -6.60 20.47
C GLY A 670 -17.13 -5.10 20.20
N ALA A 671 -18.02 -4.75 19.27
CA ALA A 671 -18.36 -3.36 19.00
C ALA A 671 -19.15 -2.74 20.16
N VAL A 672 -19.07 -1.42 20.35
CA VAL A 672 -19.78 -0.71 21.43
C VAL A 672 -21.30 -0.88 21.31
N MET A 673 -21.84 -0.98 20.08
CA MET A 673 -23.25 -1.33 19.88
C MET A 673 -23.60 -2.71 20.43
N GLU A 674 -22.74 -3.71 20.21
CA GLU A 674 -22.95 -5.08 20.67
C GLU A 674 -22.80 -5.19 22.18
N LYS A 675 -21.82 -4.49 22.78
CA LYS A 675 -21.65 -4.36 24.23
C LYS A 675 -22.93 -3.81 24.88
N GLY A 676 -23.47 -2.72 24.34
CA GLY A 676 -24.72 -2.14 24.81
C GLY A 676 -25.92 -3.09 24.64
N ARG A 677 -26.03 -3.78 23.49
CA ARG A 677 -27.10 -4.76 23.24
C ARG A 677 -27.04 -5.97 24.16
N ALA A 678 -25.84 -6.50 24.41
CA ALA A 678 -25.63 -7.63 25.30
C ALA A 678 -26.06 -7.28 26.72
N LEU A 679 -25.63 -6.13 27.26
CA LEU A 679 -26.00 -5.69 28.61
C LEU A 679 -27.49 -5.35 28.72
N LEU A 680 -28.08 -4.73 27.70
CA LEU A 680 -29.53 -4.50 27.66
C LEU A 680 -30.31 -5.83 27.69
N LEU A 681 -29.85 -6.85 26.96
CA LEU A 681 -30.47 -8.17 26.99
C LEU A 681 -30.27 -8.86 28.34
N THR A 682 -29.09 -8.75 28.96
CA THR A 682 -28.81 -9.25 30.31
C THR A 682 -29.78 -8.66 31.32
N ALA A 683 -29.96 -7.33 31.30
CA ALA A 683 -30.89 -6.64 32.18
C ALA A 683 -32.33 -7.14 31.98
N ARG A 684 -32.77 -7.32 30.73
CA ARG A 684 -34.11 -7.85 30.42
C ARG A 684 -34.32 -9.27 30.94
N CYS A 685 -33.32 -10.14 30.81
CA CYS A 685 -33.36 -11.48 31.37
C CYS A 685 -33.41 -11.44 32.91
N GLN A 686 -32.59 -10.61 33.56
CA GLN A 686 -32.59 -10.43 35.01
C GLN A 686 -33.96 -9.94 35.52
N MET A 687 -34.56 -8.96 34.84
CA MET A 687 -35.91 -8.46 35.14
C MET A 687 -36.96 -9.57 35.03
N ALA A 688 -36.92 -10.36 33.95
CA ALA A 688 -37.86 -11.45 33.72
C ALA A 688 -37.71 -12.59 34.76
N VAL A 689 -36.47 -12.94 35.15
CA VAL A 689 -36.20 -13.92 36.22
C VAL A 689 -36.66 -13.39 37.57
N ALA A 690 -36.46 -12.10 37.86
CA ALA A 690 -36.95 -11.45 39.08
C ALA A 690 -38.50 -11.36 39.15
N GLY A 691 -39.22 -11.89 38.15
CA GLY A 691 -40.68 -11.91 38.12
C GLY A 691 -41.31 -10.56 37.78
N PHE A 692 -40.55 -9.64 37.19
CA PHE A 692 -41.05 -8.32 36.82
C PHE A 692 -42.21 -8.43 35.83
N ARG A 693 -43.38 -7.90 36.21
CA ARG A 693 -44.53 -7.72 35.31
C ARG A 693 -45.00 -6.27 35.38
N PRO A 694 -45.19 -5.60 34.22
CA PRO A 694 -45.74 -4.25 34.22
C PRO A 694 -47.08 -4.23 34.97
N ASN A 695 -47.22 -3.35 35.95
CA ASN A 695 -48.43 -3.10 36.75
C ASN A 695 -48.85 -4.16 37.81
N ARG A 696 -47.98 -5.10 38.24
CA ARG A 696 -48.25 -5.95 39.43
C ARG A 696 -47.19 -5.76 40.52
N LYS A 697 -47.64 -5.46 41.75
CA LYS A 697 -46.83 -5.48 42.98
C LYS A 697 -46.55 -6.95 43.39
N GLY A 698 -45.72 -7.65 42.62
CA GLY A 698 -45.13 -8.93 43.06
C GLY A 698 -43.91 -8.68 43.94
N GLN A 699 -43.59 -9.62 44.84
CA GLN A 699 -42.28 -9.67 45.52
C GLN A 699 -41.21 -9.99 44.47
N ALA A 700 -40.72 -8.95 43.78
CA ALA A 700 -39.57 -9.09 42.90
C ALA A 700 -38.32 -9.30 43.76
N ASP A 701 -37.40 -10.16 43.31
CA ASP A 701 -36.10 -10.34 43.96
C ASP A 701 -35.33 -9.01 43.92
N PHE A 702 -35.30 -8.33 45.05
CA PHE A 702 -34.72 -6.99 45.19
C PHE A 702 -33.27 -6.94 44.71
N HIS A 703 -32.49 -8.00 44.99
CA HIS A 703 -31.10 -8.11 44.57
C HIS A 703 -30.95 -8.16 43.04
N LEU A 704 -31.74 -8.98 42.34
CA LEU A 704 -31.70 -9.07 40.88
C LEU A 704 -32.22 -7.80 40.20
N ALA A 705 -33.19 -7.13 40.81
CA ALA A 705 -33.70 -5.85 40.32
C ALA A 705 -32.64 -4.74 40.43
N VAL A 706 -31.87 -4.67 41.52
CA VAL A 706 -30.76 -3.70 41.65
C VAL A 706 -29.65 -4.00 40.63
N LEU A 707 -29.27 -5.26 40.45
CA LEU A 707 -28.31 -5.65 39.40
C LEU A 707 -28.79 -5.27 37.98
N ALA A 708 -30.11 -5.37 37.72
CA ALA A 708 -30.70 -4.92 36.47
C ALA A 708 -30.61 -3.40 36.29
N VAL A 709 -30.68 -2.59 37.35
CA VAL A 709 -30.42 -1.14 37.28
C VAL A 709 -28.98 -0.88 36.83
N ASP A 710 -28.02 -1.52 37.48
CA ASP A 710 -26.60 -1.28 37.22
C ASP A 710 -26.22 -1.68 35.79
N THR A 711 -26.70 -2.85 35.33
CA THR A 711 -26.49 -3.29 33.94
C THR A 711 -27.17 -2.37 32.92
N LEU A 712 -28.34 -1.80 33.22
CA LEU A 712 -28.98 -0.79 32.36
C LEU A 712 -28.19 0.52 32.33
N ASN A 713 -27.59 0.95 33.44
CA ASN A 713 -26.72 2.13 33.49
C ASN A 713 -25.49 1.95 32.60
N GLU A 714 -24.85 0.78 32.65
CA GLU A 714 -23.72 0.45 31.77
C GLU A 714 -24.15 0.40 30.30
N ALA A 715 -25.30 -0.21 29.98
CA ALA A 715 -25.85 -0.23 28.63
C ALA A 715 -26.13 1.19 28.11
N ALA A 716 -26.70 2.07 28.95
CA ALA A 716 -26.90 3.49 28.63
C ALA A 716 -25.58 4.20 28.32
N ALA A 717 -24.53 3.94 29.11
CA ALA A 717 -23.21 4.52 28.87
C ALA A 717 -22.66 4.12 27.48
N TYR A 718 -22.78 2.86 27.07
CA TYR A 718 -22.36 2.42 25.74
C TYR A 718 -23.19 3.05 24.61
N PHE A 719 -24.52 3.08 24.72
CA PHE A 719 -25.35 3.71 23.68
C PHE A 719 -25.17 5.22 23.59
N SER A 720 -24.85 5.89 24.71
CA SER A 720 -24.55 7.32 24.74
C SER A 720 -23.28 7.67 23.97
N LYS A 721 -22.24 6.81 24.02
CA LYS A 721 -21.01 6.99 23.24
C LYS A 721 -21.26 7.02 21.73
N LEU A 722 -22.27 6.28 21.26
CA LEU A 722 -22.63 6.20 19.84
C LEU A 722 -23.80 7.10 19.45
N ASN A 723 -24.33 7.90 20.38
CA ASN A 723 -25.51 8.74 20.19
C ASN A 723 -26.72 7.98 19.61
N CYS A 724 -26.90 6.70 20.00
CA CYS A 724 -27.99 5.87 19.50
C CYS A 724 -29.28 6.15 20.29
N LYS A 725 -30.02 7.17 19.85
CA LYS A 725 -31.21 7.69 20.54
C LYS A 725 -32.32 6.65 20.71
N GLU A 726 -32.56 5.82 19.70
CA GLU A 726 -33.60 4.78 19.75
C GLU A 726 -33.37 3.79 20.89
N ARG A 727 -32.12 3.34 21.09
CA ARG A 727 -31.76 2.39 22.14
C ARG A 727 -31.67 3.04 23.52
N LEU A 728 -31.22 4.30 23.60
CA LEU A 728 -31.27 5.07 24.84
C LEU A 728 -32.70 5.24 25.35
N ARG A 729 -33.66 5.49 24.45
CA ARG A 729 -35.08 5.55 24.80
C ARG A 729 -35.54 4.23 25.42
N ASP A 730 -35.21 3.09 24.81
CA ASP A 730 -35.58 1.77 25.32
C ASP A 730 -34.98 1.51 26.72
N VAL A 731 -33.73 1.91 26.95
CA VAL A 731 -33.06 1.76 28.25
C VAL A 731 -33.73 2.63 29.31
N HIS A 732 -33.96 3.92 29.03
CA HIS A 732 -34.58 4.83 30.00
C HIS A 732 -36.03 4.45 30.33
N TYR A 733 -36.76 3.88 29.36
CA TYR A 733 -38.08 3.31 29.59
C TYR A 733 -38.02 2.18 30.63
N LEU A 734 -37.14 1.19 30.43
CA LEU A 734 -36.97 0.07 31.36
C LEU A 734 -36.46 0.54 32.74
N GLN A 735 -35.54 1.50 32.78
CA GLN A 735 -35.08 2.10 34.04
C GLN A 735 -36.23 2.77 34.80
N ALA A 736 -37.07 3.57 34.13
CA ALA A 736 -38.20 4.24 34.77
C ALA A 736 -39.19 3.22 35.37
N GLN A 737 -39.51 2.17 34.61
CA GLN A 737 -40.37 1.09 35.08
C GLN A 737 -39.79 0.33 36.28
N LEU A 738 -38.48 0.07 36.26
CA LEU A 738 -37.82 -0.68 37.33
C LEU A 738 -37.69 0.17 38.60
N HIS A 739 -37.28 1.44 38.49
CA HIS A 739 -37.25 2.37 39.62
C HIS A 739 -38.64 2.60 40.23
N HIS A 740 -39.70 2.61 39.41
CA HIS A 740 -41.07 2.64 39.90
C HIS A 740 -41.41 1.42 40.75
N SER A 741 -41.03 0.22 40.30
CA SER A 741 -41.25 -1.02 41.07
C SER A 741 -40.45 -1.10 42.36
N LEU A 742 -39.26 -0.48 42.39
CA LEU A 742 -38.40 -0.38 43.57
C LEU A 742 -38.81 0.76 44.53
N GLY A 743 -39.80 1.59 44.18
CA GLY A 743 -40.24 2.73 44.99
C GLY A 743 -39.30 3.94 44.96
N GLN A 744 -38.32 3.97 44.05
CA GLN A 744 -37.34 5.04 43.90
C GLN A 744 -37.87 6.18 43.00
N ILE A 745 -38.76 7.01 43.55
CA ILE A 745 -39.52 8.02 42.79
C ILE A 745 -38.61 9.08 42.14
N SER A 746 -37.54 9.50 42.80
CA SER A 746 -36.61 10.53 42.27
C SER A 746 -35.89 10.05 40.99
N GLN A 747 -35.38 8.83 41.01
CA GLN A 747 -34.70 8.23 39.86
C GLN A 747 -35.69 7.85 38.75
N CYS A 748 -36.88 7.37 39.12
CA CYS A 748 -37.98 7.14 38.17
C CYS A 748 -38.32 8.42 37.39
N ASN A 749 -38.49 9.55 38.08
CA ASN A 749 -38.82 10.83 37.43
C ASN A 749 -37.71 11.30 36.50
N LYS A 750 -36.44 11.11 36.89
CA LYS A 750 -35.29 11.42 36.03
C LYS A 750 -35.30 10.59 34.75
N SER A 751 -35.45 9.27 34.85
CA SER A 751 -35.49 8.38 33.69
C SER A 751 -36.72 8.62 32.81
N ALA A 752 -37.88 8.92 33.40
CA ALA A 752 -39.10 9.28 32.67
C ALA A 752 -38.97 10.61 31.92
N MET A 753 -38.27 11.60 32.50
CA MET A 753 -37.96 12.86 31.82
C MET A 753 -37.06 12.63 30.61
N LEU A 754 -35.99 11.84 30.77
CA LEU A 754 -35.06 11.49 29.68
C LEU A 754 -35.77 10.70 28.56
N PHE A 755 -36.63 9.75 28.92
CA PHE A 755 -37.49 9.05 27.96
C PHE A 755 -38.37 10.02 27.18
N ARG A 756 -39.05 10.95 27.85
CA ARG A 756 -39.94 11.94 27.21
C ARG A 756 -39.19 12.83 26.22
N LEU A 757 -38.00 13.30 26.57
CA LEU A 757 -37.17 14.11 25.68
C LEU A 757 -36.81 13.34 24.40
N LEU A 758 -36.34 12.10 24.54
CA LEU A 758 -35.95 11.26 23.39
C LEU A 758 -37.14 10.84 22.54
N ASP A 759 -38.29 10.54 23.15
CA ASP A 759 -39.49 10.10 22.42
C ASP A 759 -40.10 11.24 21.58
N GLN A 760 -40.06 12.47 22.10
CA GLN A 760 -40.46 13.67 21.36
C GLN A 760 -39.56 13.94 20.14
N GLU A 761 -38.26 13.69 20.27
CA GLU A 761 -37.30 13.85 19.18
C GLU A 761 -37.44 12.78 18.08
N LEU A 762 -37.80 11.55 18.44
CA LEU A 762 -37.86 10.40 17.51
C LEU A 762 -39.17 10.30 16.71
N GLN A 763 -40.22 11.04 17.08
CA GLN A 763 -41.52 11.13 16.37
C GLN A 763 -42.10 9.77 15.90
N SER A 764 -41.90 8.68 16.65
CA SER A 764 -42.40 7.36 16.25
C SER A 764 -43.82 7.11 16.76
N ALA A 765 -44.79 6.86 15.87
CA ALA A 765 -46.18 6.59 16.23
C ALA A 765 -46.44 5.21 16.87
N ALA A 766 -45.45 4.31 16.90
CA ALA A 766 -45.58 2.97 17.48
C ALA A 766 -44.39 2.65 18.41
N PRO A 767 -44.63 2.01 19.58
CA PRO A 767 -43.54 1.51 20.39
C PRO A 767 -42.79 0.43 19.58
N PRO A 768 -41.46 0.48 19.50
CA PRO A 768 -40.69 -0.54 18.79
C PRO A 768 -40.98 -1.91 19.41
N PHE A 769 -40.91 -2.96 18.59
CA PHE A 769 -41.10 -4.35 19.00
C PHE A 769 -40.25 -4.74 20.23
N SER A 770 -39.13 -4.03 20.45
CA SER A 770 -38.24 -4.13 21.61
C SER A 770 -38.86 -3.70 22.95
N MET A 771 -39.97 -2.96 22.97
CA MET A 771 -40.67 -2.52 24.20
C MET A 771 -41.75 -3.51 24.68
N ARG A 772 -42.01 -4.59 23.94
CA ARG A 772 -42.93 -5.66 24.35
C ARG A 772 -42.18 -6.71 25.18
N LEU A 773 -41.95 -6.40 26.46
CA LEU A 773 -41.74 -7.38 27.52
C LEU A 773 -42.82 -7.18 28.58
#